data_AF-A0A8T1Z5D2-F1
#
_entry.id   AF-A0A8T1Z5D2-F1
#
_cell.length_a   1.000
_cell.length_b   1.000
_cell.length_c   1.000
_cell.angle_alpha   90.00
_cell.angle_beta   90.00
_cell.angle_gamma   90.00
#
_symmetry.space_group_name_H-M   'P 1'
#
loop_
_entity.id
_entity.type
_entity.pdbx_description
1 polymer ?
#
loop_
_entity_poly.entity_id
_entity_poly.type
_entity_poly.pdbx_seq_one_letter_code
_entity_poly.pdbx_strand_id
1 'polypeptide(L)'
;MAAEAAPMDEKAKRMRDLLSSFYAPDPSITTSNSSINASFDNINSTSFDADQYMDLMIKKSNLEVLLQRHVQMAAEIKNLDTDLQMLVYENYNKFISATDTIKRMKSNIFGMEGNMDQLLQKIMSVQSRSDGVNTSLFEKREHIEKLHRTRNLLRKVQFIYDLPARLQKCIKSEAYGDAVRFYTGAMPILKVYGDTSFQDCRRASEEAIEIIIKNLQTKLFSDSESIQARAEAAVLLKQLDVPVDSLKAKLLEKLEQSLDGLQIKPEEASKLVEHDDSSNDTESNDQHPAKIHEDAVRGFSEAMRAYREIFPDSEERLFKLARALTAMHFENMELYIRKRVSAADFLGIFRIIWEDVVLMDEVLPEAALSDLSAEAAQVTLKQFVARTFSHLQQDISDTLLKFDINQKEAVEGEVLKVILEASQKAVLQGTTNIFQDFRQLLDENAGIFIKMRDLISGWIQKGFQDFFRSLEAQFLVLSGKTSSSNDIEGKSSDKIHAGLILVLAQLSVFIEQKVIPRVTEEIAASFSGGNSQAFENGPAFIPGELCRVFHAASEKLLQHYIDTRTQKVSVLLRKRFKTPNWVKHKEPREVHMYVDMFLHELEEVGKEVKQVLPQGTFRKHKRTDSNGSNTTTSSRSNTLHSDKMTRSNSQRARSQLFETHLAKLFKQKVEIFTKVEFTQESVVTTTVKLCLKSLQEYVRLQTFNRSGFQQIQLDIQFLKAPLKETVEDEAAIDFLLDEVIVAASERCLDVIPLEPPILDKLIQAKLAKSKEHNNNNNNNTVSS
;
A
#
# COMPACT_ATOMS: atom_id res chain seq x y z
N MET A 1 67.70 -9.36 -8.16
CA MET A 1 67.68 -8.27 -7.17
C MET A 1 69.11 -7.75 -7.10
N ALA A 2 69.47 -6.51 -7.40
CA ALA A 2 68.75 -5.27 -7.60
C ALA A 2 69.67 -4.38 -8.46
N ALA A 3 69.19 -3.84 -9.59
CA ALA A 3 69.97 -3.64 -10.84
C ALA A 3 71.42 -3.12 -10.66
N GLU A 4 72.37 -4.04 -10.44
CA GLU A 4 73.80 -3.79 -10.48
C GLU A 4 74.14 -3.38 -11.91
N ALA A 5 74.62 -2.13 -12.07
CA ALA A 5 75.22 -1.72 -13.31
C ALA A 5 76.38 -2.69 -13.61
N ALA A 6 76.21 -3.49 -14.67
CA ALA A 6 77.18 -4.49 -15.09
C ALA A 6 78.59 -3.86 -15.19
N PRO A 7 79.64 -4.55 -14.72
CA PRO A 7 81.00 -4.04 -14.80
C PRO A 7 81.33 -3.77 -16.27
N MET A 8 81.47 -2.50 -16.64
CA MET A 8 81.92 -2.17 -18.00
C MET A 8 83.29 -2.80 -18.22
N ASP A 9 83.39 -3.59 -19.30
CA ASP A 9 84.61 -4.23 -19.77
C ASP A 9 85.77 -3.23 -19.81
N GLU A 10 86.89 -3.55 -19.16
CA GLU A 10 88.05 -2.65 -19.07
C GLU A 10 88.53 -2.20 -20.45
N LYS A 11 88.36 -3.04 -21.47
CA LYS A 11 88.73 -2.73 -22.86
C LYS A 11 87.89 -1.59 -23.44
N ALA A 12 86.58 -1.56 -23.13
CA ALA A 12 85.69 -0.47 -23.55
C ALA A 12 85.97 0.83 -22.78
N LYS A 13 86.36 0.73 -21.51
CA LYS A 13 86.79 1.88 -20.71
C LYS A 13 88.10 2.47 -21.23
N ARG A 14 89.10 1.62 -21.52
CA ARG A 14 90.37 2.03 -22.15
C ARG A 14 90.16 2.67 -23.53
N MET A 15 89.28 2.11 -24.36
CA MET A 15 88.99 2.67 -25.68
C MET A 15 88.26 4.01 -25.58
N ARG A 16 87.36 4.18 -24.61
CA ARG A 16 86.67 5.45 -24.36
C ARG A 16 87.62 6.51 -23.79
N ASP A 17 88.53 6.14 -22.89
CA ASP A 17 89.56 7.05 -22.37
C ASP A 17 90.56 7.44 -23.47
N LEU A 18 90.98 6.49 -24.31
CA LEU A 18 91.85 6.75 -25.45
C LEU A 18 91.18 7.74 -26.42
N LEU A 19 89.92 7.52 -26.79
CA LEU A 19 89.16 8.45 -27.63
C LEU A 19 88.95 9.81 -26.93
N SER A 20 88.73 9.84 -25.62
CA SER A 20 88.60 11.11 -24.88
C SER A 20 89.89 11.92 -24.89
N SER A 21 91.06 11.26 -24.84
CA SER A 21 92.36 11.92 -24.91
C SER A 21 92.64 12.57 -26.28
N PHE A 22 92.05 12.04 -27.35
CA PHE A 22 92.21 12.56 -28.71
C PHE A 22 91.24 13.71 -29.06
N TYR A 23 90.12 13.85 -28.36
CA TYR A 23 89.06 14.84 -28.67
C TYR A 23 88.79 15.85 -27.55
N ALA A 24 89.48 15.78 -26.41
CA ALA A 24 89.38 16.82 -25.39
C ALA A 24 90.00 18.14 -25.90
N PRO A 25 89.25 19.26 -25.88
CA PRO A 25 89.81 20.56 -26.21
C PRO A 25 90.89 20.94 -25.20
N ASP A 26 91.97 21.54 -25.70
CA ASP A 26 93.11 22.09 -24.97
C ASP A 26 92.66 22.85 -23.69
N PRO A 27 93.09 22.43 -22.49
CA PRO A 27 92.65 23.02 -21.23
C PRO A 27 93.42 24.32 -20.97
N SER A 28 93.12 25.37 -21.73
CA SER A 28 93.63 26.72 -21.47
C SER A 28 92.55 27.72 -21.04
N ILE A 29 91.34 27.25 -20.69
CA ILE A 29 90.34 28.06 -19.97
C ILE A 29 89.55 27.17 -19.01
N THR A 30 90.17 26.76 -17.90
CA THR A 30 89.55 26.70 -16.57
C THR A 30 90.58 26.21 -15.55
N THR A 31 90.90 27.09 -14.62
CA THR A 31 91.89 26.93 -13.58
C THR A 31 91.38 25.99 -12.48
N SER A 32 92.28 25.10 -12.04
CA SER A 32 92.42 24.51 -10.69
C SER A 32 91.29 23.64 -10.11
N ASN A 33 91.50 22.31 -10.10
CA ASN A 33 91.91 21.55 -8.90
C ASN A 33 91.69 20.03 -9.08
N SER A 34 92.74 19.28 -9.39
CA SER A 34 93.04 17.96 -8.78
C SER A 34 94.29 17.32 -9.40
N SER A 35 95.40 17.34 -8.69
CA SER A 35 96.52 16.41 -8.90
C SER A 35 97.10 15.99 -7.56
N ILE A 36 96.85 14.73 -7.19
CA ILE A 36 97.66 14.01 -6.21
C ILE A 36 97.93 12.62 -6.80
N ASN A 37 99.19 12.41 -7.18
CA ASN A 37 99.91 11.13 -7.27
C ASN A 37 99.43 10.09 -8.28
N ALA A 38 99.84 10.22 -9.55
CA ALA A 38 99.94 9.08 -10.45
C ALA A 38 101.25 8.32 -10.13
N SER A 39 101.11 7.13 -9.55
CA SER A 39 102.22 6.22 -9.18
C SER A 39 103.11 5.93 -10.40
N PHE A 40 104.44 6.02 -10.20
CA PHE A 40 105.50 5.81 -11.19
C PHE A 40 105.57 4.38 -11.80
N ASP A 41 104.58 3.54 -11.53
CA ASP A 41 104.51 2.14 -11.98
C ASP A 41 103.65 1.94 -13.25
N ASN A 42 103.10 3.03 -13.80
CA ASN A 42 102.20 2.98 -14.95
C ASN A 42 102.93 3.33 -16.26
N ILE A 43 103.24 2.30 -17.06
CA ILE A 43 103.89 2.41 -18.39
C ILE A 43 103.07 3.28 -19.37
N ASN A 44 101.75 3.42 -19.17
CA ASN A 44 100.86 4.17 -20.06
C ASN A 44 100.72 5.66 -19.72
N SER A 45 101.49 6.16 -18.73
CA SER A 45 101.51 7.59 -18.41
C SER A 45 102.29 8.37 -19.47
N THR A 46 101.81 9.55 -19.87
CA THR A 46 102.49 10.44 -20.83
C THR A 46 103.86 10.94 -20.34
N SER A 47 104.17 10.75 -19.06
CA SER A 47 105.42 11.14 -18.41
C SER A 47 106.34 9.94 -18.07
N PHE A 48 106.13 8.77 -18.69
CA PHE A 48 106.89 7.55 -18.40
C PHE A 48 108.37 7.65 -18.81
N ASP A 49 109.28 7.31 -17.89
CA ASP A 49 110.73 7.26 -18.10
C ASP A 49 111.23 5.80 -18.01
N ALA A 50 111.73 5.29 -19.12
CA ALA A 50 112.09 3.88 -19.29
C ALA A 50 113.29 3.47 -18.42
N ASP A 51 114.27 4.35 -18.25
CA ASP A 51 115.50 4.04 -17.53
C ASP A 51 115.23 3.94 -16.02
N GLN A 52 114.42 4.86 -15.48
CA GLN A 52 114.03 4.84 -14.06
C GLN A 52 113.17 3.63 -13.70
N TYR A 53 112.27 3.23 -14.60
CA TYR A 53 111.45 2.04 -14.42
C TYR A 53 112.30 0.76 -14.45
N MET A 54 113.29 0.67 -15.36
CA MET A 54 114.20 -0.47 -15.44
C MET A 54 115.10 -0.58 -14.20
N ASP A 55 115.65 0.54 -13.71
CA ASP A 55 116.46 0.58 -12.49
C ASP A 55 115.67 0.14 -11.25
N LEU A 56 114.39 0.51 -11.16
CA LEU A 56 113.48 0.04 -10.10
C LEU A 56 113.24 -1.47 -10.20
N MET A 57 113.05 -1.99 -11.41
CA MET A 57 112.81 -3.42 -11.65
C MET A 57 114.03 -4.29 -11.33
N ILE A 58 115.24 -3.86 -11.71
CA ILE A 58 116.49 -4.59 -11.41
C ILE A 58 116.72 -4.65 -9.89
N LYS A 59 116.44 -3.57 -9.16
CA LYS A 59 116.62 -3.54 -7.69
C LYS A 59 115.59 -4.37 -6.92
N LYS A 60 114.37 -4.55 -7.46
CA LYS A 60 113.27 -5.21 -6.74
C LYS A 60 113.05 -6.69 -7.09
N SER A 61 113.54 -7.19 -8.23
CA SER A 61 113.10 -8.50 -8.74
C SER A 61 114.23 -9.50 -8.99
N ASN A 62 113.93 -10.78 -8.75
CA ASN A 62 114.84 -11.90 -9.02
C ASN A 62 114.92 -12.17 -10.53
N LEU A 63 116.05 -12.69 -11.02
CA LEU A 63 116.35 -12.84 -12.46
C LEU A 63 115.27 -13.60 -13.24
N GLU A 64 114.69 -14.65 -12.66
CA GLU A 64 113.61 -15.44 -13.26
C GLU A 64 112.36 -14.59 -13.57
N VAL A 65 112.00 -13.70 -12.64
CA VAL A 65 110.83 -12.81 -12.77
C VAL A 65 111.09 -11.73 -13.82
N LEU A 66 112.32 -11.19 -13.86
CA LEU A 66 112.70 -10.22 -14.89
C LEU A 66 112.71 -10.85 -16.29
N LEU A 67 113.19 -12.10 -16.42
CA LEU A 67 113.17 -12.84 -17.67
C LEU A 67 111.73 -13.10 -18.14
N GLN A 68 110.84 -13.52 -17.23
CA GLN A 68 109.44 -13.74 -17.55
C GLN A 68 108.76 -12.44 -17.98
N ARG A 69 109.04 -11.31 -17.32
CA ARG A 69 108.49 -10.01 -17.72
C ARG A 69 109.05 -9.54 -19.07
N HIS A 70 110.32 -9.78 -19.38
CA HIS A 70 110.89 -9.50 -20.70
C HIS A 70 110.18 -10.30 -21.79
N VAL A 71 109.97 -11.61 -21.59
CA VAL A 71 109.24 -12.45 -22.56
C VAL A 71 107.80 -11.97 -22.74
N GLN A 72 107.13 -11.60 -21.65
CA GLN A 72 105.78 -11.04 -21.71
C GLN A 72 105.73 -9.71 -22.47
N MET A 73 106.65 -8.78 -22.19
CA MET A 73 106.73 -7.50 -22.89
C MET A 73 107.07 -7.69 -24.37
N ALA A 74 107.97 -8.61 -24.72
CA ALA A 74 108.27 -8.91 -26.12
C ALA A 74 107.04 -9.46 -26.87
N ALA A 75 106.23 -10.30 -26.22
CA ALA A 75 104.97 -10.78 -26.77
C ALA A 75 103.93 -9.65 -26.89
N GLU A 76 103.81 -8.79 -25.88
CA GLU A 76 102.93 -7.60 -25.89
C GLU A 76 103.31 -6.63 -27.03
N ILE A 77 104.61 -6.33 -27.22
CA ILE A 77 105.11 -5.47 -28.30
C ILE A 77 104.73 -6.05 -29.66
N LYS A 78 104.95 -7.36 -29.86
CA LYS A 78 104.62 -8.01 -31.14
C LYS A 78 103.12 -7.99 -31.42
N ASN A 79 102.29 -8.21 -30.40
CA ASN A 79 100.84 -8.14 -30.54
C ASN A 79 100.37 -6.71 -30.82
N LEU A 80 100.90 -5.70 -30.13
CA LEU A 80 100.58 -4.29 -30.37
C LEU A 80 101.01 -3.81 -31.75
N ASP A 81 102.15 -4.27 -32.27
CA ASP A 81 102.59 -3.94 -33.63
C ASP A 81 101.66 -4.58 -34.67
N THR A 82 101.22 -5.82 -34.43
CA THR A 82 100.22 -6.49 -35.28
C THR A 82 98.88 -5.74 -35.24
N ASP A 83 98.45 -5.29 -34.07
CA ASP A 83 97.22 -4.49 -33.90
C ASP A 83 97.34 -3.10 -34.54
N LEU A 84 98.51 -2.45 -34.47
CA LEU A 84 98.77 -1.17 -35.13
C LEU A 84 98.74 -1.32 -36.66
N GLN A 85 99.40 -2.36 -37.19
CA GLN A 85 99.35 -2.65 -38.61
C GLN A 85 97.91 -2.92 -39.06
N MET A 86 97.15 -3.69 -38.29
CA MET A 86 95.73 -3.93 -38.57
C MET A 86 94.91 -2.64 -38.50
N LEU A 87 95.17 -1.75 -37.54
CA LEU A 87 94.48 -0.46 -37.44
C LEU A 87 94.78 0.46 -38.63
N VAL A 88 96.05 0.52 -39.06
CA VAL A 88 96.48 1.29 -40.24
C VAL A 88 95.89 0.69 -41.51
N TYR A 89 95.88 -0.62 -41.68
CA TYR A 89 95.27 -1.28 -42.84
C TYR A 89 93.74 -1.10 -42.88
N GLU A 90 93.05 -1.34 -41.76
CA GLU A 90 91.60 -1.21 -41.69
C GLU A 90 91.12 0.24 -41.83
N ASN A 91 91.93 1.23 -41.42
CA ASN A 91 91.53 2.64 -41.42
C ASN A 91 92.34 3.54 -42.38
N TYR A 92 93.15 2.98 -43.29
CA TYR A 92 93.97 3.76 -44.25
C TYR A 92 93.15 4.77 -45.05
N ASN A 93 91.96 4.37 -45.52
CA ASN A 93 91.05 5.25 -46.25
C ASN A 93 90.60 6.46 -45.42
N LYS A 94 90.48 6.31 -44.09
CA LYS A 94 90.08 7.40 -43.19
C LYS A 94 91.24 8.37 -42.93
N PHE A 95 92.48 7.89 -42.89
CA PHE A 95 93.65 8.77 -42.74
C PHE A 95 93.90 9.63 -43.99
N ILE A 96 93.73 9.07 -45.19
CA ILE A 96 93.78 9.86 -46.43
C ILE A 96 92.67 10.92 -46.43
N SER A 97 91.42 10.53 -46.12
CA SER A 97 90.31 11.48 -46.15
C SER A 97 90.44 12.59 -45.12
N ALA A 98 91.01 12.30 -43.94
CA ALA A 98 91.35 13.31 -42.94
C ALA A 98 92.42 14.29 -43.47
N THR A 99 93.47 13.76 -44.11
CA THR A 99 94.55 14.58 -44.69
C THR A 99 94.04 15.49 -45.80
N ASP A 100 93.20 14.98 -46.70
CA ASP A 100 92.58 15.79 -47.77
C ASP A 100 91.61 16.85 -47.22
N THR A 101 90.90 16.53 -46.13
CA THR A 101 90.01 17.48 -45.46
C THR A 101 90.78 18.64 -44.84
N ILE A 102 91.91 18.37 -44.18
CA ILE A 102 92.79 19.42 -43.64
C ILE A 102 93.31 20.33 -44.76
N LYS A 103 93.67 19.75 -45.91
CA LYS A 103 94.16 20.50 -47.07
C LYS A 103 93.07 21.41 -47.66
N ARG A 104 91.83 20.92 -47.78
CA ARG A 104 90.66 21.73 -48.20
C ARG A 104 90.34 22.84 -47.20
N MET A 105 90.36 22.53 -45.90
CA MET A 105 90.03 23.52 -44.86
C MET A 105 91.04 24.68 -44.88
N LYS A 106 92.34 24.38 -45.07
CA LYS A 106 93.38 25.40 -45.21
C LYS A 106 93.13 26.34 -46.39
N SER A 107 92.73 25.85 -47.56
CA SER A 107 92.50 26.70 -48.74
C SER A 107 91.29 27.62 -48.59
N ASN A 108 90.21 27.17 -47.96
CA ASN A 108 89.00 27.98 -47.81
C ASN A 108 89.16 29.11 -46.79
N ILE A 109 89.95 28.90 -45.73
CA ILE A 109 90.14 29.91 -44.67
C ILE A 109 90.88 31.14 -45.20
N PHE A 110 91.90 30.98 -46.04
CA PHE A 110 92.65 32.12 -46.62
C PHE A 110 91.83 32.99 -47.59
N GLY A 111 90.70 32.49 -48.13
CA GLY A 111 89.81 33.26 -49.00
C GLY A 111 88.64 33.96 -48.29
N MET A 112 88.32 33.57 -47.06
CA MET A 112 87.12 34.05 -46.35
C MET A 112 87.35 35.41 -45.67
N GLU A 113 88.58 35.71 -45.23
CA GLU A 113 88.95 36.96 -44.57
C GLU A 113 88.70 38.18 -45.46
N GLY A 114 89.17 38.16 -46.72
CA GLY A 114 88.95 39.26 -47.66
C GLY A 114 87.48 39.48 -48.05
N ASN A 115 86.66 38.42 -48.07
CA ASN A 115 85.22 38.54 -48.34
C ASN A 115 84.47 39.13 -47.14
N MET A 116 84.91 38.86 -45.91
CA MET A 116 84.29 39.38 -44.69
C MET A 116 84.46 40.91 -44.57
N ASP A 117 85.63 41.43 -44.94
CA ASP A 117 85.88 42.88 -44.95
C ASP A 117 85.02 43.63 -45.97
N GLN A 118 84.85 43.06 -47.17
CA GLN A 118 83.95 43.66 -48.18
C GLN A 118 82.48 43.66 -47.74
N LEU A 119 82.05 42.61 -47.03
CA LEU A 119 80.70 42.55 -46.48
C LEU A 119 80.50 43.60 -45.39
N LEU A 120 81.49 43.78 -44.50
CA LEU A 120 81.44 44.78 -43.44
C LEU A 120 81.24 46.19 -44.03
N GLN A 121 81.98 46.55 -45.08
CA GLN A 121 81.80 47.84 -45.73
C GLN A 121 80.43 48.03 -46.37
N LYS A 122 79.88 47.00 -47.03
CA LYS A 122 78.51 47.07 -47.58
C LYS A 122 77.46 47.24 -46.49
N ILE A 123 77.61 46.54 -45.36
CA ILE A 123 76.69 46.67 -44.22
C ILE A 123 76.75 48.09 -43.65
N MET A 124 77.94 48.65 -43.44
CA MET A 124 78.07 50.02 -42.93
C MET A 124 77.45 51.06 -43.87
N SER A 125 77.58 50.87 -45.19
CA SER A 125 76.94 51.73 -46.19
C SER A 125 75.41 51.62 -46.18
N VAL A 126 74.86 50.40 -46.05
CA VAL A 126 73.42 50.18 -45.93
C VAL A 126 72.88 50.77 -44.63
N GLN A 127 73.60 50.60 -43.52
CA GLN A 127 73.23 51.12 -42.21
C GLN A 127 73.06 52.65 -42.25
N SER A 128 74.06 53.39 -42.76
CA SER A 128 73.97 54.86 -42.79
C SER A 128 72.83 55.37 -43.68
N ARG A 129 72.59 54.70 -44.82
CA ARG A 129 71.52 55.06 -45.74
C ARG A 129 70.14 54.71 -45.16
N SER A 130 70.05 53.62 -44.41
CA SER A 130 68.86 53.23 -43.65
C SER A 130 68.54 54.23 -42.54
N ASP A 131 69.55 54.66 -41.77
CA ASP A 131 69.38 55.63 -40.68
C ASP A 131 68.85 56.97 -41.21
N GLY A 132 69.37 57.44 -42.36
CA GLY A 132 68.86 58.64 -43.02
C GLY A 132 67.38 58.53 -43.43
N VAL A 133 66.97 57.40 -44.02
CA VAL A 133 65.55 57.16 -44.36
C VAL A 133 64.69 57.07 -43.10
N ASN A 134 65.19 56.42 -42.04
CA ASN A 134 64.46 56.25 -40.79
C ASN A 134 64.21 57.59 -40.10
N THR A 135 65.19 58.50 -40.08
CA THR A 135 65.01 59.86 -39.56
C THR A 135 63.98 60.67 -40.35
N SER A 136 63.96 60.57 -41.69
CA SER A 136 63.01 61.30 -42.54
C SER A 136 61.55 60.81 -42.37
N LEU A 137 61.34 59.52 -42.07
CA LEU A 137 60.00 58.93 -41.94
C LEU A 137 59.43 58.99 -40.51
N PHE A 138 60.25 59.23 -39.49
CA PHE A 138 59.82 59.20 -38.09
C PHE A 138 58.68 60.18 -37.80
N GLU A 139 58.84 61.45 -38.18
CA GLU A 139 57.81 62.50 -37.96
C GLU A 139 56.49 62.15 -38.67
N LYS A 140 56.55 61.67 -39.91
CA LYS A 140 55.35 61.28 -40.66
C LYS A 140 54.64 60.07 -40.04
N ARG A 141 55.39 59.08 -39.53
CA ARG A 141 54.81 57.93 -38.81
C ARG A 141 54.13 58.38 -37.51
N GLU A 142 54.73 59.30 -36.76
CA GLU A 142 54.14 59.83 -35.52
C GLU A 142 52.83 60.57 -35.78
N HIS A 143 52.78 61.39 -36.85
CA HIS A 143 51.54 62.04 -37.26
C HIS A 143 50.44 61.04 -37.67
N ILE A 144 50.80 59.99 -38.43
CA ILE A 144 49.85 58.93 -38.81
C ILE A 144 49.35 58.17 -37.57
N GLU A 145 50.22 57.86 -36.62
CA GLU A 145 49.86 57.25 -35.34
C GLU A 145 48.86 58.10 -34.56
N LYS A 146 49.10 59.41 -34.42
CA LYS A 146 48.16 60.33 -33.76
C LYS A 146 46.80 60.34 -34.46
N LEU A 147 46.78 60.42 -35.79
CA LEU A 147 45.53 60.40 -36.57
C LEU A 147 44.79 59.06 -36.42
N HIS A 148 45.52 57.95 -36.41
CA HIS A 148 44.96 56.62 -36.24
C HIS A 148 44.37 56.44 -34.83
N ARG A 149 45.01 56.98 -33.79
CA ARG A 149 44.45 57.02 -32.42
C ARG A 149 43.15 57.82 -32.38
N THR A 150 43.09 59.00 -32.97
CA THR A 150 41.86 59.82 -33.04
C THR A 150 40.75 59.11 -33.80
N ARG A 151 41.05 58.52 -34.96
CA ARG A 151 40.09 57.73 -35.75
C ARG A 151 39.58 56.52 -34.97
N ASN A 152 40.45 55.82 -34.24
CA ASN A 152 40.07 54.68 -33.41
C ASN A 152 39.16 55.10 -32.25
N LEU A 153 39.44 56.25 -31.61
CA LEU A 153 38.56 56.80 -30.56
C LEU A 153 37.19 57.16 -31.13
N LEU A 154 37.17 57.85 -32.28
CA LEU A 154 35.93 58.24 -32.95
C LEU A 154 35.08 57.01 -33.31
N ARG A 155 35.70 55.94 -33.82
CA ARG A 155 35.02 54.68 -34.14
C ARG A 155 34.44 54.00 -32.89
N LYS A 156 35.11 54.08 -31.74
CA LYS A 156 34.59 53.55 -30.46
C LYS A 156 33.41 54.37 -29.94
N VAL A 157 33.45 55.69 -30.09
CA VAL A 157 32.36 56.59 -29.67
C VAL A 157 31.16 56.52 -30.60
N GLN A 158 31.37 56.29 -31.91
CA GLN A 158 30.31 56.16 -32.90
C GLN A 158 29.31 55.05 -32.55
N PHE A 159 29.75 53.97 -31.90
CA PHE A 159 28.86 52.91 -31.42
C PHE A 159 27.77 53.41 -30.46
N ILE A 160 28.09 54.41 -29.62
CA ILE A 160 27.15 54.99 -28.65
C ILE A 160 26.15 55.94 -29.34
N TYR A 161 26.60 56.71 -30.33
CA TYR A 161 25.69 57.55 -31.13
C TYR A 161 24.74 56.73 -32.00
N ASP A 162 25.20 55.60 -32.55
CA ASP A 162 24.38 54.70 -33.34
C ASP A 162 23.41 53.85 -32.49
N LEU A 163 23.58 53.83 -31.16
CA LEU A 163 22.83 52.94 -30.26
C LEU A 163 21.31 53.15 -30.34
N PRO A 164 20.74 54.38 -30.25
CA PRO A 164 19.29 54.57 -30.32
C PRO A 164 18.71 54.12 -31.67
N ALA A 165 19.41 54.38 -32.78
CA ALA A 165 18.99 53.95 -34.11
C ALA A 165 19.00 52.42 -34.25
N ARG A 166 19.99 51.75 -33.63
CA ARG A 166 20.06 50.28 -33.58
C ARG A 166 18.93 49.70 -32.72
N LEU A 167 18.65 50.28 -31.56
CA LEU A 167 17.53 49.86 -30.71
C LEU A 167 16.19 50.02 -31.43
N GLN A 168 15.99 51.15 -32.11
CA GLN A 168 14.77 51.37 -32.89
C GLN A 168 14.63 50.40 -34.07
N LYS A 169 15.74 49.98 -34.69
CA LYS A 169 15.74 48.90 -35.69
C LYS A 169 15.37 47.56 -35.06
N CYS A 170 15.92 47.23 -33.90
CA CYS A 170 15.59 46.00 -33.19
C CYS A 170 14.11 45.95 -32.75
N ILE A 171 13.51 47.09 -32.37
CA ILE A 171 12.06 47.20 -32.11
C ILE A 171 11.26 46.85 -33.36
N LYS A 172 11.65 47.36 -34.54
CA LYS A 172 10.97 47.07 -35.81
C LYS A 172 11.14 45.63 -36.28
N SER A 173 12.26 45.00 -35.94
CA SER A 173 12.58 43.62 -36.34
C SER A 173 12.21 42.57 -35.28
N GLU A 174 11.60 42.98 -34.17
CA GLU A 174 11.28 42.14 -33.01
C GLU A 174 12.45 41.33 -32.42
N ALA A 175 13.69 41.71 -32.74
CA ALA A 175 14.91 41.08 -32.25
C ALA A 175 15.30 41.67 -30.88
N TYR A 176 14.49 41.35 -29.86
CA TYR A 176 14.65 41.91 -28.52
C TYR A 176 15.94 41.47 -27.81
N GLY A 177 16.44 40.26 -28.09
CA GLY A 177 17.67 39.75 -27.49
C GLY A 177 18.92 40.56 -27.86
N ASP A 178 19.05 40.92 -29.14
CA ASP A 178 20.15 41.76 -29.59
C ASP A 178 20.02 43.20 -29.06
N ALA A 179 18.79 43.70 -28.93
CA ALA A 179 18.53 45.02 -28.36
C ALA A 179 19.03 45.13 -26.91
N VAL A 180 18.67 44.14 -26.08
CA VAL A 180 19.11 44.08 -24.68
C VAL A 180 20.63 43.96 -24.59
N ARG A 181 21.26 43.11 -25.40
CA ARG A 181 22.73 42.98 -25.44
C ARG A 181 23.43 44.29 -25.81
N PHE A 182 22.94 45.02 -26.81
CA PHE A 182 23.51 46.31 -27.20
C PHE A 182 23.35 47.35 -26.10
N TYR A 183 22.20 47.35 -25.40
CA TYR A 183 21.96 48.26 -24.29
C TYR A 183 22.81 47.93 -23.06
N THR A 184 22.86 46.67 -22.62
CA THR A 184 23.69 46.23 -21.48
C THR A 184 25.17 46.50 -21.72
N GLY A 185 25.66 46.31 -22.96
CA GLY A 185 27.04 46.65 -23.32
C GLY A 185 27.36 48.15 -23.30
N ALA A 186 26.37 49.01 -23.55
CA ALA A 186 26.51 50.47 -23.51
C ALA A 186 26.22 51.09 -22.14
N MET A 187 25.48 50.38 -21.26
CA MET A 187 25.03 50.83 -19.95
C MET A 187 26.15 51.41 -19.05
N PRO A 188 27.36 50.80 -18.93
CA PRO A 188 28.41 51.36 -18.09
C PRO A 188 28.91 52.72 -18.60
N ILE A 189 28.92 52.92 -19.92
CA ILE A 189 29.38 54.16 -20.57
C ILE A 189 28.31 55.24 -20.42
N LEU A 190 27.04 54.88 -20.64
CA LEU A 190 25.90 55.78 -20.46
C LEU A 190 25.73 56.19 -18.98
N LYS A 191 26.06 55.33 -18.02
CA LYS A 191 25.99 55.68 -16.59
C LYS A 191 27.06 56.68 -16.16
N VAL A 192 28.27 56.61 -16.75
CA VAL A 192 29.39 57.49 -16.38
C VAL A 192 29.39 58.80 -17.17
N TYR A 193 29.02 58.77 -18.45
CA TYR A 193 29.13 59.91 -19.36
C TYR A 193 27.77 60.38 -19.92
N GLY A 194 26.66 59.77 -19.52
CA GLY A 194 25.32 60.09 -20.01
C GLY A 194 24.79 61.45 -19.56
N ASP A 195 25.20 61.97 -18.40
CA ASP A 195 24.75 63.28 -17.91
C ASP A 195 25.43 64.47 -18.59
N THR A 196 26.48 64.21 -19.38
CA THR A 196 27.25 65.26 -20.07
C THR A 196 27.12 65.11 -21.58
N SER A 197 28.06 64.44 -22.24
CA SER A 197 28.17 64.44 -23.70
C SER A 197 27.14 63.59 -24.44
N PHE A 198 26.44 62.68 -23.74
CA PHE A 198 25.53 61.69 -24.36
C PHE A 198 24.08 61.77 -23.85
N GLN A 199 23.64 62.91 -23.32
CA GLN A 199 22.32 63.05 -22.68
C GLN A 199 21.15 62.70 -23.61
N ASP A 200 21.18 63.16 -24.86
CA ASP A 200 20.12 62.87 -25.83
C ASP A 200 20.13 61.41 -26.30
N CYS A 201 21.33 60.81 -26.44
CA CYS A 201 21.46 59.38 -26.74
C CYS A 201 20.97 58.52 -25.57
N ARG A 202 21.24 58.93 -24.33
CA ARG A 202 20.73 58.25 -23.13
C ARG A 202 19.21 58.30 -23.10
N ARG A 203 18.61 59.49 -23.19
CA ARG A 203 17.14 59.66 -23.19
C ARG A 203 16.48 58.81 -24.29
N ALA A 204 16.98 58.89 -25.52
CA ALA A 204 16.41 58.13 -26.64
C ALA A 204 16.60 56.60 -26.50
N SER A 205 17.69 56.14 -25.87
CA SER A 205 17.90 54.71 -25.59
C SER A 205 17.06 54.21 -24.40
N GLU A 206 16.81 55.07 -23.40
CA GLU A 206 15.90 54.81 -22.28
C GLU A 206 14.44 54.73 -22.74
N GLU A 207 13.98 55.65 -23.60
CA GLU A 207 12.64 55.59 -24.21
C GLU A 207 12.46 54.33 -25.08
N ALA A 208 13.49 53.97 -25.86
CA ALA A 208 13.46 52.75 -26.66
C ALA A 208 13.41 51.48 -25.79
N ILE A 209 14.14 51.45 -24.66
CA ILE A 209 14.10 50.28 -23.77
C ILE A 209 12.78 50.20 -23.00
N GLU A 210 12.14 51.31 -22.61
CA GLU A 210 10.80 51.29 -22.02
C GLU A 210 9.76 50.67 -22.95
N ILE A 211 9.83 51.00 -24.26
CA ILE A 211 8.98 50.37 -25.28
C ILE A 211 9.27 48.87 -25.38
N ILE A 212 10.54 48.47 -25.36
CA ILE A 212 10.94 47.06 -25.37
C ILE A 212 10.42 46.33 -24.12
N ILE A 213 10.53 46.92 -22.94
CA ILE A 213 10.02 46.34 -21.67
C ILE A 213 8.52 46.14 -21.76
N LYS A 214 7.78 47.14 -22.26
CA LYS A 214 6.33 47.04 -22.46
C LYS A 214 5.97 45.93 -23.44
N ASN A 215 6.69 45.81 -24.56
CA ASN A 215 6.45 44.75 -25.54
C ASN A 215 6.81 43.36 -24.99
N LEU A 216 7.94 43.22 -24.27
CA LEU A 216 8.35 41.97 -23.63
C LEU A 216 7.37 41.53 -22.53
N GLN A 217 6.85 42.47 -21.74
CA GLN A 217 5.76 42.19 -20.79
C GLN A 217 4.51 41.71 -21.53
N THR A 218 4.11 42.37 -22.61
CA THR A 218 2.93 41.97 -23.39
C THR A 218 3.10 40.56 -23.99
N LYS A 219 4.32 40.23 -24.47
CA LYS A 219 4.69 38.90 -24.97
C LYS A 219 4.67 37.82 -23.87
N LEU A 220 5.15 38.16 -22.68
CA LEU A 220 5.09 37.27 -21.52
C LEU A 220 3.65 36.96 -21.07
N PHE A 221 2.74 37.94 -21.18
CA PHE A 221 1.34 37.79 -20.72
C PHE A 221 0.37 37.29 -21.80
N SER A 222 0.79 37.13 -23.06
CA SER A 222 -0.09 36.72 -24.16
C SER A 222 -0.14 35.19 -24.29
N ASP A 223 -1.36 34.64 -24.23
CA ASP A 223 -1.62 33.18 -24.31
C ASP A 223 -1.32 32.58 -25.70
N SER A 224 -1.09 33.41 -26.71
CA SER A 224 -0.82 33.00 -28.10
C SER A 224 0.65 32.70 -28.43
N GLU A 225 1.61 33.06 -27.57
CA GLU A 225 3.05 32.89 -27.87
C GLU A 225 3.65 31.61 -27.27
N SER A 226 4.68 31.06 -27.93
CA SER A 226 5.32 29.81 -27.54
C SER A 226 6.05 29.91 -26.19
N ILE A 227 6.12 28.79 -25.47
CA ILE A 227 6.75 28.68 -24.14
C ILE A 227 8.22 29.17 -24.19
N GLN A 228 8.93 28.89 -25.28
CA GLN A 228 10.30 29.37 -25.51
C GLN A 228 10.37 30.90 -25.63
N ALA A 229 9.44 31.54 -26.34
CA ALA A 229 9.40 32.99 -26.47
C ALA A 229 9.09 33.69 -25.14
N ARG A 230 8.27 33.06 -24.28
CA ARG A 230 7.99 33.55 -22.92
C ARG A 230 9.21 33.42 -22.00
N ALA A 231 9.93 32.30 -22.06
CA ALA A 231 11.15 32.09 -21.29
C ALA A 231 12.26 33.06 -21.72
N GLU A 232 12.45 33.25 -23.03
CA GLU A 232 13.39 34.25 -23.57
C GLU A 232 12.99 35.67 -23.14
N ALA A 233 11.71 36.03 -23.21
CA ALA A 233 11.23 37.33 -22.73
C ALA A 233 11.50 37.54 -21.23
N ALA A 234 11.31 36.51 -20.40
CA ALA A 234 11.59 36.57 -18.96
C ALA A 234 13.10 36.73 -18.67
N VAL A 235 13.96 35.99 -19.37
CA VAL A 235 15.43 36.11 -19.26
C VAL A 235 15.89 37.50 -19.69
N LEU A 236 15.33 38.05 -20.77
CA LEU A 236 15.64 39.39 -21.26
C LEU A 236 15.17 40.48 -20.28
N LEU A 237 14.01 40.31 -19.64
CA LEU A 237 13.55 41.21 -18.58
C LEU A 237 14.46 41.17 -17.34
N LYS A 238 15.02 40.00 -17.00
CA LYS A 238 16.02 39.85 -15.92
C LYS A 238 17.33 40.57 -16.25
N GLN A 239 17.79 40.51 -17.50
CA GLN A 239 19.01 41.21 -17.94
C GLN A 239 18.87 42.75 -17.93
N LEU A 240 17.63 43.26 -17.91
CA LEU A 240 17.30 44.69 -17.86
C LEU A 240 17.08 45.26 -16.45
N ASP A 241 17.32 44.46 -15.40
CA ASP A 241 17.24 44.88 -13.99
C ASP A 241 15.86 45.44 -13.58
N VAL A 242 14.78 44.97 -14.21
CA VAL A 242 13.39 45.29 -13.86
C VAL A 242 13.04 44.57 -12.55
N PRO A 243 12.37 45.22 -11.56
CA PRO A 243 12.10 44.63 -10.26
C PRO A 243 11.28 43.34 -10.38
N VAL A 244 11.97 42.24 -10.07
CA VAL A 244 11.55 40.86 -10.29
C VAL A 244 10.37 40.45 -9.39
N ASP A 245 10.18 41.13 -8.26
CA ASP A 245 9.16 40.79 -7.25
C ASP A 245 7.72 40.99 -7.74
N SER A 246 7.46 42.03 -8.55
CA SER A 246 6.11 42.26 -9.11
C SER A 246 5.75 41.25 -10.20
N LEU A 247 6.73 40.74 -10.95
CA LEU A 247 6.55 39.71 -11.97
C LEU A 247 6.37 38.33 -11.32
N LYS A 248 7.17 38.05 -10.29
CA LYS A 248 7.08 36.85 -9.46
C LYS A 248 5.69 36.66 -8.85
N ALA A 249 5.12 37.72 -8.25
CA ALA A 249 3.80 37.66 -7.62
C ALA A 249 2.67 37.45 -8.64
N LYS A 250 2.71 38.16 -9.79
CA LYS A 250 1.66 38.03 -10.82
C LYS A 250 1.69 36.69 -11.56
N LEU A 251 2.87 36.09 -11.73
CA LEU A 251 2.99 34.76 -12.33
C LEU A 251 2.48 33.69 -11.35
N LEU A 252 2.76 33.86 -10.06
CA LEU A 252 2.26 32.96 -9.02
C LEU A 252 0.73 33.07 -8.84
N GLU A 253 0.17 34.28 -8.91
CA GLU A 253 -1.28 34.50 -8.92
C GLU A 253 -1.96 33.84 -10.14
N LYS A 254 -1.33 33.85 -11.32
CA LYS A 254 -1.83 33.10 -12.48
C LYS A 254 -1.75 31.59 -12.31
N LEU A 255 -0.69 31.08 -11.66
CA LEU A 255 -0.59 29.65 -11.33
C LEU A 255 -1.67 29.23 -10.32
N GLU A 256 -1.92 30.06 -9.30
CA GLU A 256 -3.01 29.88 -8.34
C GLU A 256 -4.38 29.90 -9.04
N GLN A 257 -4.62 30.79 -10.00
CA GLN A 257 -5.86 30.81 -10.78
C GLN A 257 -6.02 29.60 -11.71
N SER A 258 -4.93 29.07 -12.26
CA SER A 258 -4.98 27.81 -13.02
C SER A 258 -5.23 26.58 -12.14
N LEU A 259 -4.98 26.69 -10.84
CA LEU A 259 -5.21 25.62 -9.87
C LEU A 259 -6.70 25.31 -9.69
N ASP A 260 -7.55 26.34 -9.70
CA ASP A 260 -9.00 26.20 -9.57
C ASP A 260 -9.62 25.43 -10.76
N GLY A 261 -8.97 25.44 -11.93
CA GLY A 261 -9.38 24.68 -13.10
C GLY A 261 -8.92 23.20 -13.11
N LEU A 262 -7.96 22.84 -12.25
CA LEU A 262 -7.38 21.49 -12.13
C LEU A 262 -8.02 20.68 -11.00
N GLN A 263 -8.90 21.28 -10.19
CA GLN A 263 -9.55 20.59 -9.10
C GLN A 263 -10.53 19.53 -9.63
N ILE A 264 -10.22 18.25 -9.41
CA ILE A 264 -11.18 17.17 -9.62
C ILE A 264 -12.27 17.29 -8.55
N LYS A 265 -13.43 17.85 -8.94
CA LYS A 265 -14.60 17.91 -8.08
C LYS A 265 -15.30 16.54 -8.04
N PRO A 266 -15.96 16.18 -6.92
CA PRO A 266 -16.60 14.88 -6.76
C PRO A 266 -17.77 14.62 -7.73
N GLU A 267 -18.28 15.64 -8.42
CA GLU A 267 -19.34 15.52 -9.44
C GLU A 267 -18.81 15.29 -10.86
N GLU A 268 -17.56 15.68 -11.13
CA GLU A 268 -16.85 15.48 -12.40
C GLU A 268 -16.07 14.16 -12.41
N ALA A 269 -15.71 13.67 -11.21
CA ALA A 269 -15.02 12.40 -11.00
C ALA A 269 -15.74 11.18 -11.60
N SER A 270 -17.08 11.14 -11.56
CA SER A 270 -17.87 10.06 -12.17
C SER A 270 -17.91 10.15 -13.71
N LYS A 271 -17.75 11.35 -14.30
CA LYS A 271 -17.70 11.55 -15.76
C LYS A 271 -16.31 11.25 -16.36
N LEU A 272 -15.28 11.22 -15.53
CA LEU A 272 -13.90 10.94 -15.93
C LEU A 272 -13.63 9.43 -16.15
N VAL A 273 -14.53 8.54 -15.69
CA VAL A 273 -14.33 7.07 -15.69
C VAL A 273 -15.32 6.30 -16.58
N GLU A 274 -16.28 6.96 -17.24
CA GLU A 274 -17.18 6.26 -18.18
C GLU A 274 -16.40 5.67 -19.36
N HIS A 275 -16.19 4.35 -19.34
CA HIS A 275 -15.75 3.53 -20.46
C HIS A 275 -16.98 3.12 -21.29
N ASP A 276 -17.03 3.53 -22.56
CA ASP A 276 -18.06 3.08 -23.50
C ASP A 276 -17.65 1.71 -24.07
N ASP A 277 -18.29 0.65 -23.58
CA ASP A 277 -18.30 -0.67 -24.20
C ASP A 277 -19.23 -0.62 -25.43
N SER A 278 -18.82 0.07 -26.50
CA SER A 278 -19.36 -0.19 -27.82
C SER A 278 -18.34 0.10 -28.93
N SER A 279 -17.81 -0.99 -29.47
CA SER A 279 -17.18 -0.98 -30.78
C SER A 279 -18.17 -0.44 -31.81
N ASN A 280 -17.87 0.72 -32.41
CA ASN A 280 -17.96 0.91 -33.86
C ASN A 280 -17.22 2.18 -34.27
N ASP A 281 -16.33 2.00 -35.25
CA ASP A 281 -15.65 3.03 -36.01
C ASP A 281 -16.60 4.14 -36.44
N THR A 282 -16.47 5.35 -35.90
CA THR A 282 -16.61 6.58 -36.68
C THR A 282 -15.86 7.73 -36.00
N GLU A 283 -14.88 8.28 -36.70
CA GLU A 283 -14.15 9.49 -36.34
C GLU A 283 -15.12 10.63 -35.97
N SER A 284 -15.17 11.01 -34.69
CA SER A 284 -15.71 12.30 -34.25
C SER A 284 -14.85 12.84 -33.10
N ASN A 285 -14.61 14.15 -33.16
CA ASN A 285 -13.43 14.83 -32.65
C ASN A 285 -13.62 15.36 -31.21
N ASP A 286 -14.36 14.64 -30.37
CA ASP A 286 -14.61 15.05 -28.97
C ASP A 286 -13.57 14.40 -28.05
N GLN A 287 -12.59 15.19 -27.62
CA GLN A 287 -11.55 14.75 -26.69
C GLN A 287 -12.15 14.41 -25.32
N HIS A 288 -11.89 13.19 -24.83
CA HIS A 288 -12.33 12.69 -23.52
C HIS A 288 -11.96 13.67 -22.37
N PRO A 289 -12.83 13.84 -21.35
CA PRO A 289 -12.56 14.71 -20.19
C PRO A 289 -11.27 14.37 -19.44
N ALA A 290 -10.90 13.09 -19.39
CA ALA A 290 -9.64 12.63 -18.78
C ALA A 290 -8.41 13.15 -19.52
N LYS A 291 -8.48 13.26 -20.85
CA LYS A 291 -7.40 13.78 -21.69
C LYS A 291 -7.28 15.31 -21.59
N ILE A 292 -8.40 16.00 -21.41
CA ILE A 292 -8.42 17.45 -21.14
C ILE A 292 -7.78 17.74 -19.78
N HIS A 293 -8.06 16.91 -18.77
CA HIS A 293 -7.43 17.02 -17.45
C HIS A 293 -5.93 16.72 -17.50
N GLU A 294 -5.53 15.64 -18.18
CA GLU A 294 -4.11 15.29 -18.40
C GLU A 294 -3.34 16.40 -19.14
N ASP A 295 -3.94 16.97 -20.20
CA ASP A 295 -3.35 18.07 -20.97
C ASP A 295 -3.22 19.35 -20.11
N ALA A 296 -4.17 19.61 -19.21
CA ALA A 296 -4.12 20.74 -18.28
C ALA A 296 -3.05 20.54 -17.18
N VAL A 297 -2.93 19.34 -16.60
CA VAL A 297 -1.91 19.01 -15.60
C VAL A 297 -0.51 19.03 -16.21
N ARG A 298 -0.36 18.56 -17.46
CA ARG A 298 0.89 18.68 -18.20
C ARG A 298 1.25 20.15 -18.47
N GLY A 299 0.28 20.97 -18.89
CA GLY A 299 0.49 22.41 -19.07
C GLY A 299 0.88 23.13 -17.77
N PHE A 300 0.30 22.72 -16.64
CA PHE A 300 0.66 23.24 -15.32
C PHE A 300 2.07 22.81 -14.91
N SER A 301 2.41 21.53 -15.08
CA SER A 301 3.74 20.98 -14.78
C SER A 301 4.84 21.65 -15.63
N GLU A 302 4.58 21.91 -16.90
CA GLU A 302 5.47 22.67 -17.78
C GLU A 302 5.61 24.13 -17.35
N ALA A 303 4.53 24.77 -16.89
CA ALA A 303 4.57 26.13 -16.34
C ALA A 303 5.38 26.20 -15.03
N MET A 304 5.28 25.18 -14.18
CA MET A 304 6.11 25.04 -12.97
C MET A 304 7.60 24.87 -13.32
N ARG A 305 7.92 24.06 -14.35
CA ARG A 305 9.28 23.89 -14.85
C ARG A 305 9.86 25.21 -15.37
N ALA A 306 9.09 25.94 -16.17
CA ALA A 306 9.49 27.26 -16.66
C ALA A 306 9.70 28.26 -15.51
N TYR A 307 8.82 28.26 -14.49
CA TYR A 307 8.99 29.11 -13.32
C TYR A 307 10.28 28.82 -12.54
N ARG A 308 10.62 27.53 -12.38
CA ARG A 308 11.85 27.09 -11.72
C ARG A 308 13.10 27.58 -12.46
N GLU A 309 13.12 27.45 -13.79
CA GLU A 309 14.22 27.95 -14.61
C GLU A 309 14.41 29.46 -14.51
N ILE A 310 13.31 30.21 -14.36
CA ILE A 310 13.33 31.68 -14.27
C ILE A 310 13.71 32.13 -12.84
N PHE A 311 13.26 31.45 -11.78
CA PHE A 311 13.42 31.85 -10.38
C PHE A 311 13.94 30.73 -9.45
N PRO A 312 15.25 30.43 -9.45
CA PRO A 312 15.84 29.42 -8.56
C PRO A 312 15.65 29.71 -7.06
N ASP A 313 15.63 30.99 -6.66
CA ASP A 313 15.58 31.39 -5.24
C ASP A 313 14.16 31.30 -4.61
N SER A 314 13.17 30.77 -5.34
CA SER A 314 11.73 30.87 -4.99
C SER A 314 10.99 29.53 -4.89
N GLU A 315 11.72 28.43 -4.80
CA GLU A 315 11.18 27.06 -4.85
C GLU A 315 10.27 26.74 -3.65
N GLU A 316 10.48 27.34 -2.46
CA GLU A 316 9.70 27.03 -1.25
C GLU A 316 8.20 27.33 -1.38
N ARG A 317 7.82 28.39 -2.11
CA ARG A 317 6.41 28.73 -2.34
C ARG A 317 5.76 27.80 -3.37
N LEU A 318 6.54 27.37 -4.36
CA LEU A 318 6.10 26.39 -5.36
C LEU A 318 5.89 25.01 -4.73
N PHE A 319 6.77 24.60 -3.81
CA PHE A 319 6.60 23.39 -3.01
C PHE A 319 5.34 23.42 -2.15
N LYS A 320 5.02 24.56 -1.51
CA LYS A 320 3.79 24.71 -0.72
C LYS A 320 2.54 24.60 -1.59
N LEU A 321 2.56 25.18 -2.79
CA LEU A 321 1.42 25.15 -3.72
C LEU A 321 1.21 23.74 -4.30
N ALA A 322 2.28 23.05 -4.70
CA ALA A 322 2.21 21.67 -5.16
C ALA A 322 1.71 20.72 -4.07
N ARG A 323 2.19 20.88 -2.83
CA ARG A 323 1.71 20.12 -1.67
C ARG A 323 0.25 20.42 -1.31
N ALA A 324 -0.19 21.66 -1.45
CA ALA A 324 -1.59 22.03 -1.22
C ALA A 324 -2.51 21.40 -2.27
N LEU A 325 -2.09 21.39 -3.54
CA LEU A 325 -2.84 20.74 -4.61
C LEU A 325 -2.99 19.24 -4.37
N THR A 326 -1.89 18.53 -4.10
CA THR A 326 -1.95 17.09 -3.83
C THR A 326 -2.79 16.77 -2.61
N ALA A 327 -2.66 17.54 -1.52
CA ALA A 327 -3.51 17.39 -0.34
C ALA A 327 -5.00 17.59 -0.68
N MET A 328 -5.35 18.62 -1.46
CA MET A 328 -6.72 18.88 -1.89
C MET A 328 -7.30 17.76 -2.77
N HIS A 329 -6.50 17.16 -3.66
CA HIS A 329 -6.96 16.01 -4.45
C HIS A 329 -7.31 14.80 -3.58
N PHE A 330 -6.46 14.46 -2.58
CA PHE A 330 -6.76 13.37 -1.65
C PHE A 330 -7.94 13.69 -0.71
N GLU A 331 -8.08 14.94 -0.24
CA GLU A 331 -9.26 15.35 0.55
C GLU A 331 -10.57 15.25 -0.26
N ASN A 332 -10.56 15.66 -1.53
CA ASN A 332 -11.70 15.51 -2.42
C ASN A 332 -12.02 14.04 -2.69
N MET A 333 -10.99 13.19 -2.80
CA MET A 333 -11.16 11.75 -2.92
C MET A 333 -11.78 11.14 -1.65
N GLU A 334 -11.35 11.57 -0.45
CA GLU A 334 -11.97 11.14 0.81
C GLU A 334 -13.45 11.51 0.90
N LEU A 335 -13.83 12.69 0.41
CA LEU A 335 -15.23 13.14 0.29
C LEU A 335 -16.00 12.30 -0.73
N TYR A 336 -15.38 11.94 -1.85
CA TYR A 336 -15.99 11.08 -2.87
C TYR A 336 -16.30 9.68 -2.34
N ILE A 337 -15.35 9.07 -1.61
CA ILE A 337 -15.50 7.75 -0.97
C ILE A 337 -16.61 7.79 0.12
N ARG A 338 -17.13 8.95 0.54
CA ARG A 338 -18.25 9.00 1.52
C ARG A 338 -19.55 8.55 0.87
N LYS A 339 -19.63 8.64 -0.46
CA LYS A 339 -20.72 8.07 -1.25
C LYS A 339 -20.40 6.59 -1.56
N ARG A 340 -21.41 5.78 -1.90
CA ARG A 340 -21.17 4.43 -2.44
C ARG A 340 -20.55 4.57 -3.83
N VAL A 341 -19.33 4.05 -3.98
CA VAL A 341 -18.52 4.13 -5.20
C VAL A 341 -18.09 2.71 -5.56
N SER A 342 -18.08 2.36 -6.85
CA SER A 342 -17.58 1.07 -7.31
C SER A 342 -16.05 1.00 -7.22
N ALA A 343 -15.48 -0.21 -7.13
CA ALA A 343 -14.02 -0.35 -7.14
C ALA A 343 -13.39 0.20 -8.43
N ALA A 344 -14.05 0.04 -9.57
CA ALA A 344 -13.63 0.55 -10.87
C ALA A 344 -13.52 2.09 -10.89
N ASP A 345 -14.55 2.78 -10.40
CA ASP A 345 -14.58 4.24 -10.36
C ASP A 345 -13.51 4.80 -9.41
N PHE A 346 -13.37 4.16 -8.24
CA PHE A 346 -12.33 4.52 -7.27
C PHE A 346 -10.93 4.39 -7.87
N LEU A 347 -10.65 3.26 -8.54
CA LEU A 347 -9.36 2.99 -9.18
C LEU A 347 -9.05 3.97 -10.32
N GLY A 348 -10.05 4.27 -11.17
CA GLY A 348 -9.88 5.23 -12.26
C GLY A 348 -9.48 6.62 -11.76
N ILE A 349 -10.17 7.13 -10.74
CA ILE A 349 -9.86 8.44 -10.16
C ILE A 349 -8.54 8.42 -9.40
N PHE A 350 -8.26 7.36 -8.63
CA PHE A 350 -7.01 7.22 -7.92
C PHE A 350 -5.81 7.17 -8.88
N ARG A 351 -5.94 6.50 -10.03
CA ARG A 351 -4.92 6.47 -11.07
C ARG A 351 -4.64 7.86 -11.62
N ILE A 352 -5.69 8.61 -11.98
CA ILE A 352 -5.54 9.99 -12.49
C ILE A 352 -4.81 10.86 -11.45
N ILE A 353 -5.24 10.84 -10.20
CA ILE A 353 -4.60 11.61 -9.12
C ILE A 353 -3.14 11.17 -8.94
N TRP A 354 -2.85 9.87 -9.02
CA TRP A 354 -1.50 9.38 -8.86
C TRP A 354 -0.59 9.76 -10.05
N GLU A 355 -1.09 9.71 -11.28
CA GLU A 355 -0.41 10.18 -12.48
C GLU A 355 -0.10 11.67 -12.38
N ASP A 356 -1.05 12.48 -11.90
CA ASP A 356 -0.85 13.91 -11.65
C ASP A 356 0.29 14.16 -10.64
N VAL A 357 0.35 13.37 -9.57
CA VAL A 357 1.43 13.47 -8.57
C VAL A 357 2.78 13.09 -9.16
N VAL A 358 2.87 12.04 -9.98
CA VAL A 358 4.12 11.61 -10.62
C VAL A 358 4.62 12.68 -11.60
N LEU A 359 3.73 13.27 -12.40
CA LEU A 359 4.07 14.36 -13.32
C LEU A 359 4.61 15.59 -12.58
N MET A 360 4.03 15.94 -11.44
CA MET A 360 4.52 17.05 -10.61
C MET A 360 5.85 16.74 -9.91
N ASP A 361 6.06 15.50 -9.45
CA ASP A 361 7.29 15.06 -8.79
C ASP A 361 8.47 15.00 -9.78
N GLU A 362 8.23 14.70 -11.07
CA GLU A 362 9.25 14.78 -12.13
C GLU A 362 9.80 16.21 -12.30
N VAL A 363 8.94 17.22 -12.10
CA VAL A 363 9.33 18.64 -12.19
C VAL A 363 10.00 19.12 -10.90
N LEU A 364 9.60 18.59 -9.74
CA LEU A 364 10.05 19.00 -8.40
C LEU A 364 10.49 17.82 -7.52
N PRO A 365 11.61 17.14 -7.84
CA PRO A 365 12.07 15.99 -7.07
C PRO A 365 12.48 16.35 -5.63
N GLU A 366 12.86 17.61 -5.37
CA GLU A 366 13.21 18.10 -4.03
C GLU A 366 12.00 18.27 -3.09
N ALA A 367 10.78 18.26 -3.63
CA ALA A 367 9.55 18.41 -2.87
C ALA A 367 9.10 17.11 -2.18
N ALA A 368 9.65 15.95 -2.60
CA ALA A 368 9.27 14.60 -2.17
C ALA A 368 7.74 14.41 -2.18
N LEU A 369 7.09 14.84 -3.26
CA LEU A 369 5.63 14.81 -3.37
C LEU A 369 5.14 13.36 -3.41
N SER A 370 5.91 12.46 -4.03
CA SER A 370 5.61 11.03 -4.08
C SER A 370 5.59 10.35 -2.70
N ASP A 371 6.46 10.75 -1.77
CA ASP A 371 6.52 10.15 -0.44
C ASP A 371 5.38 10.64 0.46
N LEU A 372 5.08 11.95 0.43
CA LEU A 372 3.98 12.54 1.17
C LEU A 372 2.61 12.10 0.64
N SER A 373 2.47 12.00 -0.69
CA SER A 373 1.26 11.48 -1.32
C SER A 373 1.09 9.99 -1.09
N ALA A 374 2.17 9.22 -0.92
CA ALA A 374 2.08 7.80 -0.60
C ALA A 374 1.41 7.57 0.76
N GLU A 375 1.70 8.39 1.78
CA GLU A 375 0.99 8.34 3.07
C GLU A 375 -0.48 8.71 2.93
N ALA A 376 -0.80 9.78 2.21
CA ALA A 376 -2.17 10.20 1.95
C ALA A 376 -2.97 9.14 1.16
N ALA A 377 -2.34 8.55 0.16
CA ALA A 377 -2.86 7.43 -0.63
C ALA A 377 -3.16 6.21 0.24
N GLN A 378 -2.25 5.84 1.16
CA GLN A 378 -2.47 4.75 2.12
C GLN A 378 -3.69 5.02 3.01
N VAL A 379 -3.84 6.23 3.54
CA VAL A 379 -5.00 6.62 4.37
C VAL A 379 -6.29 6.53 3.55
N THR A 380 -6.29 7.06 2.33
CA THR A 380 -7.45 7.06 1.42
C THR A 380 -7.89 5.63 1.10
N LEU A 381 -6.93 4.77 0.81
CA LEU A 381 -7.18 3.37 0.48
C LEU A 381 -7.67 2.55 1.68
N LYS A 382 -7.10 2.77 2.86
CA LYS A 382 -7.58 2.18 4.11
C LYS A 382 -9.02 2.62 4.43
N GLN A 383 -9.35 3.89 4.20
CA GLN A 383 -10.71 4.39 4.37
C GLN A 383 -11.68 3.74 3.37
N PHE A 384 -11.28 3.55 2.11
CA PHE A 384 -12.08 2.84 1.11
C PHE A 384 -12.41 1.41 1.58
N VAL A 385 -11.39 0.63 1.95
CA VAL A 385 -11.58 -0.74 2.48
C VAL A 385 -12.54 -0.77 3.67
N ALA A 386 -12.36 0.13 4.65
CA ALA A 386 -13.22 0.20 5.83
C ALA A 386 -14.68 0.57 5.49
N ARG A 387 -14.90 1.47 4.52
CA ARG A 387 -16.25 1.87 4.10
C ARG A 387 -16.95 0.77 3.31
N THR A 388 -16.25 0.02 2.48
CA THR A 388 -16.82 -1.13 1.77
C THR A 388 -17.37 -2.16 2.75
N PHE A 389 -16.63 -2.50 3.81
CA PHE A 389 -17.13 -3.38 4.88
C PHE A 389 -18.30 -2.77 5.66
N SER A 390 -18.29 -1.45 5.90
CA SER A 390 -19.40 -0.76 6.59
C SER A 390 -20.68 -0.78 5.75
N HIS A 391 -20.59 -0.61 4.43
CA HIS A 391 -21.72 -0.72 3.52
C HIS A 391 -22.30 -2.14 3.49
N LEU A 392 -21.45 -3.17 3.50
CA LEU A 392 -21.90 -4.57 3.61
C LEU A 392 -22.66 -4.82 4.91
N GLN A 393 -22.11 -4.33 6.03
CA GLN A 393 -22.76 -4.44 7.33
C GLN A 393 -24.13 -3.75 7.34
N GLN A 394 -24.24 -2.60 6.67
CA GLN A 394 -25.52 -1.91 6.50
C GLN A 394 -26.48 -2.68 5.59
N ASP A 395 -26.03 -3.28 4.49
CA ASP A 395 -26.88 -4.07 3.59
C ASP A 395 -27.46 -5.31 4.29
N ILE A 396 -26.66 -5.98 5.12
CA ILE A 396 -27.12 -7.11 5.94
C ILE A 396 -28.12 -6.63 6.98
N SER A 397 -27.83 -5.52 7.66
CA SER A 397 -28.74 -4.91 8.65
C SER A 397 -30.07 -4.49 8.02
N ASP A 398 -30.03 -3.84 6.86
CA ASP A 398 -31.19 -3.41 6.10
C ASP A 398 -32.00 -4.62 5.62
N THR A 399 -31.36 -5.71 5.21
CA THR A 399 -32.06 -6.96 4.85
C THR A 399 -32.74 -7.59 6.06
N LEU A 400 -32.16 -7.49 7.25
CA LEU A 400 -32.77 -7.98 8.49
C LEU A 400 -33.90 -7.07 9.01
N LEU A 401 -33.80 -5.74 8.80
CA LEU A 401 -34.75 -4.75 9.33
C LEU A 401 -35.86 -4.34 8.36
N LYS A 402 -35.61 -4.24 7.04
CA LYS A 402 -36.63 -3.82 6.05
C LYS A 402 -37.74 -4.84 5.87
N PHE A 403 -37.48 -6.11 6.18
CA PHE A 403 -38.50 -7.17 6.18
C PHE A 403 -39.48 -7.07 7.36
N ASP A 404 -39.22 -6.21 8.35
CA ASP A 404 -40.14 -5.95 9.46
C ASP A 404 -41.35 -5.06 9.04
N ILE A 405 -41.30 -4.44 7.84
CA ILE A 405 -42.27 -3.40 7.45
C ILE A 405 -42.99 -3.70 6.12
N ASN A 406 -42.34 -4.39 5.16
CA ASN A 406 -42.88 -4.51 3.80
C ASN A 406 -43.07 -5.97 3.35
N GLN A 407 -44.13 -6.62 3.84
CA GLN A 407 -44.99 -7.53 3.04
C GLN A 407 -46.08 -8.14 3.93
N LYS A 408 -47.27 -7.54 3.85
CA LYS A 408 -48.53 -8.13 4.33
C LYS A 408 -49.10 -9.19 3.36
N GLU A 409 -48.35 -9.58 2.34
CA GLU A 409 -48.83 -10.42 1.22
C GLU A 409 -48.05 -11.73 1.01
N ALA A 410 -46.98 -12.00 1.76
CA ALA A 410 -46.40 -13.33 1.79
C ALA A 410 -47.24 -14.22 2.71
N VAL A 411 -47.80 -15.29 2.14
CA VAL A 411 -48.56 -16.35 2.83
C VAL A 411 -48.00 -16.56 4.24
N GLU A 412 -48.85 -16.41 5.27
CA GLU A 412 -48.52 -16.33 6.72
C GLU A 412 -47.63 -17.48 7.27
N GLY A 413 -47.20 -18.43 6.44
CA GLY A 413 -46.40 -19.61 6.80
C GLY A 413 -44.93 -19.65 6.36
N GLU A 414 -44.39 -18.72 5.55
CA GLU A 414 -42.99 -18.81 5.06
C GLU A 414 -42.09 -17.57 5.28
N VAL A 415 -42.58 -16.55 6.00
CA VAL A 415 -41.87 -15.27 6.17
C VAL A 415 -40.47 -15.43 6.77
N LEU A 416 -40.29 -16.27 7.80
CA LEU A 416 -38.98 -16.43 8.46
C LEU A 416 -37.97 -17.15 7.57
N LYS A 417 -38.43 -18.07 6.72
CA LYS A 417 -37.59 -18.79 5.76
C LYS A 417 -37.09 -17.84 4.67
N VAL A 418 -37.96 -16.97 4.15
CA VAL A 418 -37.59 -15.95 3.15
C VAL A 418 -36.55 -14.98 3.74
N ILE A 419 -36.72 -14.53 4.99
CA ILE A 419 -35.75 -13.65 5.67
C ILE A 419 -34.40 -14.38 5.86
N LEU A 420 -34.42 -15.65 6.26
CA LEU A 420 -33.20 -16.45 6.39
C LEU A 420 -32.49 -16.62 5.05
N GLU A 421 -33.20 -16.99 3.98
CA GLU A 421 -32.61 -17.17 2.65
C GLU A 421 -32.08 -15.85 2.08
N ALA A 422 -32.82 -14.75 2.25
CA ALA A 422 -32.40 -13.42 1.82
C ALA A 422 -31.16 -12.93 2.59
N SER A 423 -31.10 -13.12 3.91
CA SER A 423 -29.94 -12.75 4.72
C SER A 423 -28.72 -13.63 4.44
N GLN A 424 -28.89 -14.95 4.25
CA GLN A 424 -27.82 -15.85 3.81
C GLN A 424 -27.26 -15.44 2.44
N LYS A 425 -28.14 -15.10 1.50
CA LYS A 425 -27.75 -14.60 0.17
C LYS A 425 -27.05 -13.25 0.26
N ALA A 426 -27.53 -12.31 1.08
CA ALA A 426 -26.91 -11.01 1.29
C ALA A 426 -25.48 -11.15 1.84
N VAL A 427 -25.27 -12.05 2.81
CA VAL A 427 -23.93 -12.32 3.36
C VAL A 427 -23.02 -12.97 2.31
N LEU A 428 -23.47 -14.00 1.60
CA LEU A 428 -22.65 -14.68 0.57
C LEU A 428 -22.35 -13.80 -0.64
N GLN A 429 -23.37 -13.15 -1.20
CA GLN A 429 -23.20 -12.28 -2.36
C GLN A 429 -22.38 -11.05 -1.98
N GLY A 430 -22.66 -10.44 -0.82
CA GLY A 430 -21.93 -9.28 -0.35
C GLY A 430 -20.45 -9.57 -0.09
N THR A 431 -20.12 -10.71 0.52
CA THR A 431 -18.71 -11.14 0.66
C THR A 431 -18.06 -11.43 -0.70
N THR A 432 -18.78 -12.06 -1.63
CA THR A 432 -18.27 -12.32 -2.99
C THR A 432 -18.01 -11.03 -3.78
N ASN A 433 -18.92 -10.05 -3.70
CA ASN A 433 -18.77 -8.74 -4.34
C ASN A 433 -17.55 -8.00 -3.79
N ILE A 434 -17.36 -8.02 -2.46
CA ILE A 434 -16.18 -7.41 -1.83
C ILE A 434 -14.88 -8.08 -2.28
N PHE A 435 -14.86 -9.41 -2.42
CA PHE A 435 -13.72 -10.10 -3.01
C PHE A 435 -13.48 -9.71 -4.47
N GLN A 436 -14.53 -9.48 -5.26
CA GLN A 436 -14.39 -9.01 -6.63
C GLN A 436 -13.80 -7.59 -6.68
N ASP A 437 -14.33 -6.68 -5.85
CA ASP A 437 -13.85 -5.30 -5.72
C ASP A 437 -12.37 -5.27 -5.29
N PHE A 438 -11.98 -6.10 -4.32
CA PHE A 438 -10.60 -6.19 -3.86
C PHE A 438 -9.67 -6.92 -4.82
N ARG A 439 -10.17 -7.89 -5.61
CA ARG A 439 -9.39 -8.48 -6.70
C ARG A 439 -9.09 -7.44 -7.77
N GLN A 440 -10.09 -6.66 -8.17
CA GLN A 440 -9.90 -5.55 -9.10
C GLN A 440 -8.87 -4.54 -8.58
N LEU A 441 -8.89 -4.25 -7.28
CA LEU A 441 -7.89 -3.38 -6.63
C LEU A 441 -6.46 -3.96 -6.65
N LEU A 442 -6.31 -5.27 -6.55
CA LEU A 442 -5.02 -5.96 -6.48
C LEU A 442 -4.44 -6.37 -7.85
N ASP A 443 -5.29 -6.50 -8.86
CA ASP A 443 -4.90 -6.82 -10.24
C ASP A 443 -4.36 -5.59 -11.00
N GLU A 444 -4.55 -4.39 -10.46
CA GLU A 444 -3.98 -3.16 -11.00
C GLU A 444 -2.44 -3.15 -10.92
N ASN A 445 -1.80 -3.15 -12.09
CA ASN A 445 -0.34 -3.24 -12.24
C ASN A 445 0.39 -1.89 -12.13
N ALA A 446 -0.20 -0.89 -11.51
CA ALA A 446 0.46 0.39 -11.28
C ALA A 446 1.50 0.26 -10.14
N GLY A 447 2.70 0.84 -10.32
CA GLY A 447 3.86 0.60 -9.46
C GLY A 447 3.67 0.88 -7.97
N ILE A 448 2.70 1.73 -7.60
CA ILE A 448 2.33 2.01 -6.19
C ILE A 448 1.55 0.86 -5.58
N PHE A 449 0.62 0.28 -6.32
CA PHE A 449 -0.18 -0.85 -5.85
C PHE A 449 0.70 -2.08 -5.60
N ILE A 450 1.78 -2.25 -6.38
CA ILE A 450 2.77 -3.32 -6.13
C ILE A 450 3.47 -3.09 -4.78
N LYS A 451 3.91 -1.87 -4.47
CA LYS A 451 4.53 -1.54 -3.18
C LYS A 451 3.56 -1.63 -2.00
N MET A 452 2.29 -1.30 -2.23
CA MET A 452 1.25 -1.29 -1.20
C MET A 452 0.47 -2.61 -1.09
N ARG A 453 0.73 -3.59 -1.97
CA ARG A 453 -0.02 -4.85 -2.07
C ARG A 453 -0.08 -5.61 -0.74
N ASP A 454 1.04 -5.66 -0.04
CA ASP A 454 1.16 -6.36 1.25
C ASP A 454 0.39 -5.62 2.36
N LEU A 455 0.42 -4.28 2.35
CA LEU A 455 -0.34 -3.44 3.29
C LEU A 455 -1.84 -3.54 3.04
N ILE A 456 -2.26 -3.50 1.77
CA ILE A 456 -3.65 -3.66 1.33
C ILE A 456 -4.17 -5.03 1.73
N SER A 457 -3.39 -6.08 1.47
CA SER A 457 -3.71 -7.46 1.88
C SER A 457 -3.88 -7.55 3.41
N GLY A 458 -3.01 -6.91 4.18
CA GLY A 458 -3.14 -6.81 5.63
C GLY A 458 -4.40 -6.08 6.09
N TRP A 459 -4.75 -4.95 5.46
CA TRP A 459 -5.96 -4.20 5.78
C TRP A 459 -7.24 -4.95 5.41
N ILE A 460 -7.24 -5.70 4.31
CA ILE A 460 -8.38 -6.52 3.90
C ILE A 460 -8.58 -7.67 4.89
N GLN A 461 -7.51 -8.39 5.27
CA GLN A 461 -7.58 -9.46 6.27
C GLN A 461 -8.10 -8.94 7.62
N LYS A 462 -7.57 -7.80 8.08
CA LYS A 462 -8.06 -7.14 9.30
C LYS A 462 -9.51 -6.67 9.15
N GLY A 463 -9.86 -6.14 7.98
CA GLY A 463 -11.22 -5.68 7.66
C GLY A 463 -12.24 -6.81 7.74
N PHE A 464 -11.92 -8.01 7.22
CA PHE A 464 -12.77 -9.19 7.39
C PHE A 464 -12.91 -9.59 8.86
N GLN A 465 -11.82 -9.60 9.63
CA GLN A 465 -11.85 -9.92 11.07
C GLN A 465 -12.76 -8.94 11.85
N ASP A 466 -12.58 -7.65 11.63
CA ASP A 466 -13.34 -6.58 12.29
C ASP A 466 -14.81 -6.59 11.85
N PHE A 467 -15.08 -6.83 10.56
CA PHE A 467 -16.43 -6.98 10.02
C PHE A 467 -17.19 -8.11 10.70
N PHE A 468 -16.60 -9.30 10.81
CA PHE A 468 -17.25 -10.46 11.43
C PHE A 468 -17.51 -10.26 12.93
N ARG A 469 -16.60 -9.62 13.67
CA ARG A 469 -16.84 -9.24 15.07
C ARG A 469 -17.93 -8.18 15.21
N SER A 470 -17.95 -7.19 14.32
CA SER A 470 -18.98 -6.16 14.29
C SER A 470 -20.36 -6.75 13.98
N LEU A 471 -20.42 -7.72 13.07
CA LEU A 471 -21.64 -8.45 12.72
C LEU A 471 -22.17 -9.29 13.90
N GLU A 472 -21.29 -9.99 14.62
CA GLU A 472 -21.69 -10.72 15.83
C GLU A 472 -22.22 -9.78 16.92
N ALA A 473 -21.53 -8.67 17.17
CA ALA A 473 -22.00 -7.66 18.12
C ALA A 473 -23.38 -7.10 17.72
N GLN A 474 -23.62 -6.89 16.42
CA GLN A 474 -24.93 -6.50 15.92
C GLN A 474 -26.00 -7.57 16.17
N PHE A 475 -25.71 -8.84 15.93
CA PHE A 475 -26.68 -9.92 16.19
C PHE A 475 -27.08 -9.97 17.66
N LEU A 476 -26.12 -9.80 18.58
CA LEU A 476 -26.40 -9.72 20.01
C LEU A 476 -27.23 -8.47 20.37
N VAL A 477 -26.93 -7.32 19.77
CA VAL A 477 -27.72 -6.09 19.99
C VAL A 477 -29.14 -6.22 19.47
N LEU A 478 -29.33 -6.80 18.28
CA LEU A 478 -30.65 -7.07 17.70
C LEU A 478 -31.44 -8.07 18.54
N SER A 479 -30.76 -9.03 19.16
CA SER A 479 -31.37 -9.97 20.10
C SER A 479 -31.77 -9.33 21.44
N GLY A 480 -31.07 -8.31 21.94
CA GLY A 480 -31.30 -7.73 23.27
C GLY A 480 -32.21 -6.48 23.31
N LYS A 481 -32.50 -5.85 22.17
CA LYS A 481 -33.08 -4.49 22.11
C LYS A 481 -34.58 -4.34 22.39
N THR A 482 -35.28 -5.33 22.94
CA THR A 482 -36.73 -5.22 23.24
C THR A 482 -37.11 -5.22 24.72
N SER A 483 -36.13 -5.24 25.64
CA SER A 483 -36.43 -5.22 27.08
C SER A 483 -36.55 -3.82 27.70
N SER A 484 -36.49 -2.73 26.92
CA SER A 484 -36.51 -1.36 27.47
C SER A 484 -37.38 -0.37 26.69
N SER A 485 -38.60 -0.76 26.33
CA SER A 485 -39.67 0.20 26.07
C SER A 485 -40.94 -0.34 26.72
N ASN A 486 -41.28 0.24 27.87
CA ASN A 486 -42.64 0.22 28.36
C ASN A 486 -43.51 0.85 27.27
N ASP A 487 -44.20 0.05 26.48
CA ASP A 487 -45.48 0.46 25.92
C ASP A 487 -46.36 -0.76 25.62
N ILE A 488 -47.63 -0.52 25.93
CA ILE A 488 -48.74 -1.44 25.94
C ILE A 488 -49.21 -1.66 24.50
N GLU A 489 -49.61 -2.90 24.18
CA GLU A 489 -50.32 -3.35 22.97
C GLU A 489 -49.51 -3.57 21.67
N GLY A 490 -49.09 -4.82 21.46
CA GLY A 490 -48.62 -5.33 20.16
C GLY A 490 -48.50 -6.86 20.11
N LYS A 491 -49.61 -7.59 19.93
CA LYS A 491 -49.60 -9.08 19.84
C LYS A 491 -48.82 -9.64 18.63
N SER A 492 -48.50 -8.82 17.62
CA SER A 492 -47.80 -9.24 16.39
C SER A 492 -46.29 -8.95 16.41
N SER A 493 -45.81 -7.90 17.08
CA SER A 493 -44.36 -7.58 17.12
C SER A 493 -43.57 -8.62 17.91
N ASP A 494 -44.16 -9.17 18.98
CA ASP A 494 -43.50 -10.17 19.83
C ASP A 494 -43.34 -11.54 19.16
N LYS A 495 -44.14 -11.84 18.12
CA LYS A 495 -43.98 -13.08 17.34
C LYS A 495 -42.78 -12.96 16.41
N ILE A 496 -42.74 -11.87 15.63
CA ILE A 496 -41.67 -11.55 14.68
C ILE A 496 -40.33 -11.43 15.40
N HIS A 497 -40.29 -10.76 16.56
CA HIS A 497 -39.04 -10.56 17.29
C HIS A 497 -38.33 -11.85 17.72
N ALA A 498 -39.07 -12.84 18.25
CA ALA A 498 -38.47 -14.11 18.62
C ALA A 498 -38.22 -15.03 17.42
N GLY A 499 -39.03 -14.94 16.36
CA GLY A 499 -38.69 -15.57 15.08
C GLY A 499 -37.37 -15.04 14.51
N LEU A 500 -37.13 -13.73 14.60
CA LEU A 500 -35.88 -13.08 14.20
C LEU A 500 -34.68 -13.57 15.04
N ILE A 501 -34.83 -13.73 16.36
CA ILE A 501 -33.76 -14.30 17.21
C ILE A 501 -33.36 -15.70 16.72
N LEU A 502 -34.34 -16.54 16.33
CA LEU A 502 -34.07 -17.86 15.79
C LEU A 502 -33.38 -17.80 14.41
N VAL A 503 -33.78 -16.86 13.56
CA VAL A 503 -33.10 -16.59 12.28
C VAL A 503 -31.65 -16.16 12.49
N LEU A 504 -31.37 -15.29 13.46
CA LEU A 504 -30.01 -14.85 13.80
C LEU A 504 -29.14 -16.00 14.33
N ALA A 505 -29.72 -16.90 15.13
CA ALA A 505 -29.04 -18.10 15.61
C ALA A 505 -28.63 -19.00 14.42
N GLN A 506 -29.56 -19.25 13.49
CA GLN A 506 -29.28 -20.06 12.31
C GLN A 506 -28.32 -19.38 11.31
N LEU A 507 -28.41 -18.07 11.17
CA LEU A 507 -27.48 -17.28 10.35
C LEU A 507 -26.06 -17.34 10.92
N SER A 508 -25.92 -17.33 12.25
CA SER A 508 -24.62 -17.49 12.92
C SER A 508 -24.00 -18.86 12.64
N VAL A 509 -24.79 -19.94 12.68
CA VAL A 509 -24.34 -21.30 12.29
C VAL A 509 -23.95 -21.34 10.81
N PHE A 510 -24.72 -20.68 9.94
CA PHE A 510 -24.41 -20.60 8.52
C PHE A 510 -23.09 -19.85 8.25
N ILE A 511 -22.83 -18.77 8.98
CA ILE A 511 -21.57 -18.02 8.89
C ILE A 511 -20.39 -18.88 9.34
N GLU A 512 -20.54 -19.60 10.46
CA GLU A 512 -19.54 -20.55 10.96
C GLU A 512 -19.22 -21.65 9.94
N GLN A 513 -20.24 -22.30 9.37
CA GLN A 513 -20.06 -23.51 8.57
C GLN A 513 -19.73 -23.27 7.09
N LYS A 514 -20.22 -22.17 6.51
CA LYS A 514 -20.11 -21.93 5.05
C LYS A 514 -19.39 -20.64 4.69
N VAL A 515 -19.64 -19.55 5.39
CA VAL A 515 -19.08 -18.24 5.03
C VAL A 515 -17.62 -18.12 5.43
N ILE A 516 -17.28 -18.41 6.69
CA ILE A 516 -15.89 -18.32 7.18
C ILE A 516 -14.95 -19.26 6.41
N PRO A 517 -15.28 -20.54 6.15
CA PRO A 517 -14.43 -21.42 5.35
C PRO A 517 -14.21 -20.89 3.92
N ARG A 518 -15.27 -20.41 3.27
CA ARG A 518 -15.19 -19.86 1.90
C ARG A 518 -14.35 -18.58 1.86
N VAL A 519 -14.53 -17.68 2.82
CA VAL A 519 -13.68 -16.48 2.99
C VAL A 519 -12.23 -16.87 3.24
N THR A 520 -11.98 -17.91 4.05
CA THR A 520 -10.62 -18.42 4.31
C THR A 520 -9.96 -18.94 3.03
N GLU A 521 -10.69 -19.69 2.21
CA GLU A 521 -10.22 -20.22 0.93
C GLU A 521 -9.93 -19.10 -0.07
N GLU A 522 -10.83 -18.12 -0.23
CA GLU A 522 -10.63 -16.97 -1.11
C GLU A 522 -9.47 -16.07 -0.64
N ILE A 523 -9.30 -15.90 0.69
CA ILE A 523 -8.15 -15.18 1.26
C ILE A 523 -6.85 -15.92 0.94
N ALA A 524 -6.82 -17.24 1.11
CA ALA A 524 -5.66 -18.06 0.77
C ALA A 524 -5.36 -18.07 -0.74
N ALA A 525 -6.38 -18.04 -1.60
CA ALA A 525 -6.20 -18.02 -3.04
C ALA A 525 -5.70 -16.65 -3.55
N SER A 526 -6.24 -15.55 -3.03
CA SER A 526 -6.02 -14.22 -3.59
C SER A 526 -4.97 -13.38 -2.84
N PHE A 527 -4.63 -13.72 -1.60
CA PHE A 527 -3.78 -12.91 -0.71
C PHE A 527 -2.63 -13.70 -0.07
N SER A 528 -2.21 -14.82 -0.68
CA SER A 528 -1.06 -15.62 -0.24
C SER A 528 0.26 -14.94 -0.61
N GLY A 529 0.70 -14.01 0.25
CA GLY A 529 1.96 -13.28 0.03
C GLY A 529 2.51 -12.48 1.21
N GLY A 530 1.86 -12.45 2.38
CA GLY A 530 2.28 -11.60 3.48
C GLY A 530 3.54 -12.10 4.20
N ASN A 531 4.71 -11.51 3.89
CA ASN A 531 5.88 -11.59 4.74
C ASN A 531 5.54 -11.05 6.15
N SER A 532 6.15 -11.66 7.16
CA SER A 532 5.87 -11.49 8.60
C SER A 532 6.13 -10.09 9.18
N GLN A 533 6.40 -9.09 8.34
CA GLN A 533 6.83 -7.74 8.74
C GLN A 533 5.72 -6.68 8.67
N ALA A 534 4.54 -7.01 8.14
CA ALA A 534 3.37 -6.10 8.07
C ALA A 534 2.46 -6.11 9.32
N PHE A 535 2.83 -6.85 10.38
CA PHE A 535 2.02 -7.05 11.58
C PHE A 535 2.25 -6.01 12.70
N GLU A 536 2.55 -4.75 12.38
CA GLU A 536 2.62 -3.72 13.42
C GLU A 536 1.23 -3.36 14.02
N ASN A 537 0.12 -3.79 13.39
CA ASN A 537 -1.24 -3.37 13.78
C ASN A 537 -2.31 -4.48 13.91
N GLY A 538 -1.94 -5.61 14.52
CA GLY A 538 -2.89 -6.63 15.02
C GLY A 538 -2.91 -7.94 14.22
N PRO A 539 -3.55 -9.01 14.74
CA PRO A 539 -3.48 -10.33 14.13
C PRO A 539 -4.18 -10.35 12.77
N ALA A 540 -3.60 -11.11 11.83
CA ALA A 540 -4.25 -11.54 10.59
C ALA A 540 -5.64 -12.14 10.87
N PHE A 541 -6.47 -12.22 9.85
CA PHE A 541 -7.72 -12.98 9.85
C PHE A 541 -7.53 -14.35 10.53
N ILE A 542 -8.23 -14.62 11.65
CA ILE A 542 -8.12 -15.88 12.41
C ILE A 542 -9.45 -16.65 12.29
N PRO A 543 -9.56 -17.59 11.31
CA PRO A 543 -10.80 -18.33 11.09
C PRO A 543 -11.26 -19.10 12.33
N GLY A 544 -10.32 -19.75 13.04
CA GLY A 544 -10.64 -20.57 14.21
C GLY A 544 -11.20 -19.77 15.39
N GLU A 545 -10.81 -18.50 15.54
CA GLU A 545 -11.38 -17.62 16.55
C GLU A 545 -12.81 -17.19 16.16
N LEU A 546 -12.99 -16.77 14.91
CA LEU A 546 -14.30 -16.35 14.40
C LEU A 546 -15.31 -17.50 14.44
N CYS A 547 -14.93 -18.73 14.06
CA CYS A 547 -15.80 -19.89 14.20
C CYS A 547 -16.23 -20.11 15.66
N ARG A 548 -15.32 -19.97 16.64
CA ARG A 548 -15.67 -20.08 18.06
C ARG A 548 -16.61 -18.97 18.53
N VAL A 549 -16.40 -17.74 18.05
CA VAL A 549 -17.24 -16.58 18.39
C VAL A 549 -18.66 -16.79 17.84
N PHE A 550 -18.82 -17.13 16.56
CA PHE A 550 -20.14 -17.40 15.98
C PHE A 550 -20.79 -18.66 16.55
N HIS A 551 -20.01 -19.70 16.88
CA HIS A 551 -20.53 -20.86 17.59
C HIS A 551 -21.14 -20.47 18.93
N ALA A 552 -20.38 -19.76 19.78
CA ALA A 552 -20.85 -19.29 21.08
C ALA A 552 -22.03 -18.31 20.96
N ALA A 553 -22.01 -17.43 19.95
CA ALA A 553 -23.12 -16.52 19.68
C ALA A 553 -24.38 -17.29 19.27
N SER A 554 -24.27 -18.30 18.40
CA SER A 554 -25.39 -19.13 17.97
C SER A 554 -26.04 -19.88 19.13
N GLU A 555 -25.24 -20.46 20.04
CA GLU A 555 -25.74 -21.13 21.24
C GLU A 555 -26.47 -20.16 22.18
N LYS A 556 -25.90 -18.97 22.40
CA LYS A 556 -26.53 -17.92 23.21
C LYS A 556 -27.84 -17.43 22.62
N LEU A 557 -27.89 -17.19 21.32
CA LEU A 557 -29.09 -16.73 20.60
C LEU A 557 -30.18 -17.82 20.62
N LEU A 558 -29.80 -19.09 20.42
CA LEU A 558 -30.75 -20.20 20.49
C LEU A 558 -31.33 -20.36 21.90
N GLN A 559 -30.49 -20.29 22.93
CA GLN A 559 -30.96 -20.31 24.31
C GLN A 559 -31.87 -19.11 24.60
N HIS A 560 -31.52 -17.92 24.11
CA HIS A 560 -32.33 -16.72 24.29
C HIS A 560 -33.71 -16.84 23.62
N TYR A 561 -33.81 -17.48 22.45
CA TYR A 561 -35.09 -17.82 21.82
C TYR A 561 -35.94 -18.73 22.72
N ILE A 562 -35.33 -19.82 23.22
CA ILE A 562 -36.01 -20.79 24.10
C ILE A 562 -36.49 -20.11 25.39
N ASP A 563 -35.66 -19.27 26.00
CA ASP A 563 -36.00 -18.52 27.21
C ASP A 563 -37.15 -17.53 26.93
N THR A 564 -37.11 -16.81 25.81
CA THR A 564 -38.16 -15.87 25.40
C THR A 564 -39.51 -16.57 25.21
N ARG A 565 -39.53 -17.72 24.53
CA ARG A 565 -40.75 -18.53 24.34
C ARG A 565 -41.24 -19.15 25.65
N THR A 566 -40.33 -19.69 26.45
CA THR A 566 -40.64 -20.24 27.78
C THR A 566 -41.20 -19.17 28.72
N GLN A 567 -40.70 -17.93 28.64
CA GLN A 567 -41.19 -16.81 29.43
C GLN A 567 -42.63 -16.43 29.06
N LYS A 568 -42.99 -16.43 27.76
CA LYS A 568 -44.37 -16.21 27.31
C LYS A 568 -45.32 -17.24 27.91
N VAL A 569 -44.96 -18.53 27.83
CA VAL A 569 -45.72 -19.61 28.44
C VAL A 569 -45.78 -19.46 29.96
N SER A 570 -44.68 -19.05 30.60
CA SER A 570 -44.64 -18.80 32.04
C SER A 570 -45.58 -17.67 32.47
N VAL A 571 -45.79 -16.63 31.65
CA VAL A 571 -46.77 -15.58 31.90
C VAL A 571 -48.21 -16.12 31.81
N LEU A 572 -48.50 -17.00 30.84
CA LEU A 572 -49.78 -17.71 30.75
C LEU A 572 -50.04 -18.53 32.02
N LEU A 573 -49.06 -19.32 32.46
CA LEU A 573 -49.14 -20.13 33.68
C LEU A 573 -49.34 -19.26 34.92
N ARG A 574 -48.59 -18.17 35.06
CA ARG A 574 -48.75 -17.22 36.16
C ARG A 574 -50.18 -16.69 36.26
N LYS A 575 -50.78 -16.31 35.13
CA LYS A 575 -52.18 -15.84 35.07
C LYS A 575 -53.15 -16.96 35.49
N ARG A 576 -52.93 -18.20 35.03
CA ARG A 576 -53.74 -19.37 35.40
C ARG A 576 -53.74 -19.64 36.89
N PHE A 577 -52.59 -19.58 37.56
CA PHE A 577 -52.50 -19.94 38.98
C PHE A 577 -52.84 -18.81 39.96
N LYS A 578 -52.75 -17.53 39.55
CA LYS A 578 -53.13 -16.38 40.40
C LYS A 578 -54.63 -16.06 40.42
N THR A 579 -55.36 -16.38 39.35
CA THR A 579 -56.76 -15.94 39.18
C THR A 579 -57.77 -16.71 40.04
N PRO A 580 -57.75 -18.06 40.09
CA PRO A 580 -58.74 -18.83 40.84
C PRO A 580 -58.33 -19.05 42.30
N ASN A 581 -59.31 -19.16 43.19
CA ASN A 581 -59.07 -19.62 44.56
C ASN A 581 -59.06 -21.17 44.61
N TRP A 582 -57.87 -21.74 44.60
CA TRP A 582 -57.64 -23.20 44.59
C TRP A 582 -58.15 -23.94 45.84
N VAL A 583 -58.36 -23.25 46.96
CA VAL A 583 -58.90 -23.83 48.20
C VAL A 583 -60.42 -24.01 48.14
N LYS A 584 -61.12 -23.20 47.34
CA LYS A 584 -62.57 -23.26 47.14
C LYS A 584 -62.96 -23.63 45.70
N HIS A 585 -62.09 -24.37 45.01
CA HIS A 585 -62.31 -24.75 43.62
C HIS A 585 -63.53 -25.68 43.49
N LYS A 586 -64.29 -25.51 42.40
CA LYS A 586 -65.46 -26.34 42.07
C LYS A 586 -65.04 -27.63 41.34
N GLU A 587 -65.94 -28.61 41.29
CA GLU A 587 -65.70 -29.87 40.58
C GLU A 587 -65.41 -29.66 39.08
N PRO A 588 -64.45 -30.42 38.51
CA PRO A 588 -64.05 -30.29 37.12
C PRO A 588 -65.15 -30.81 36.18
N ARG A 589 -65.60 -29.97 35.25
CA ARG A 589 -66.61 -30.33 34.22
C ARG A 589 -66.03 -30.46 32.82
N GLU A 590 -64.90 -29.81 32.56
CA GLU A 590 -64.21 -29.83 31.29
C GLU A 590 -62.73 -29.49 31.48
N VAL A 591 -61.93 -29.80 30.45
CA VAL A 591 -60.52 -29.40 30.39
C VAL A 591 -60.46 -27.87 30.28
N HIS A 592 -59.65 -27.24 31.13
CA HIS A 592 -59.59 -25.80 31.23
C HIS A 592 -58.99 -25.18 29.97
N MET A 593 -59.52 -24.05 29.51
CA MET A 593 -59.09 -23.31 28.29
C MET A 593 -57.60 -22.91 28.27
N TYR A 594 -56.88 -22.99 29.41
CA TYR A 594 -55.45 -22.66 29.42
C TYR A 594 -54.64 -23.74 28.70
N VAL A 595 -55.15 -24.97 28.69
CA VAL A 595 -54.53 -26.10 28.00
C VAL A 595 -54.53 -25.87 26.50
N ASP A 596 -55.64 -25.38 25.96
CA ASP A 596 -55.74 -25.00 24.55
C ASP A 596 -54.78 -23.83 24.22
N MET A 597 -54.72 -22.80 25.09
CA MET A 597 -53.78 -21.68 24.93
C MET A 597 -52.31 -22.13 25.03
N PHE A 598 -52.01 -23.09 25.90
CA PHE A 598 -50.67 -23.65 26.08
C PHE A 598 -50.25 -24.45 24.84
N LEU A 599 -51.13 -25.33 24.35
CA LEU A 599 -50.88 -26.10 23.12
C LEU A 599 -50.75 -25.19 21.90
N HIS A 600 -51.56 -24.15 21.79
CA HIS A 600 -51.44 -23.16 20.73
C HIS A 600 -50.06 -22.47 20.76
N GLU A 601 -49.57 -22.02 21.91
CA GLU A 601 -48.24 -21.39 21.98
C GLU A 601 -47.11 -22.36 21.60
N LEU A 602 -47.23 -23.65 21.96
CA LEU A 602 -46.27 -24.68 21.54
C LEU A 602 -46.35 -24.99 20.05
N GLU A 603 -47.55 -24.95 19.47
CA GLU A 603 -47.75 -25.12 18.03
C GLU A 603 -47.11 -23.95 17.24
N GLU A 604 -47.23 -22.73 17.74
CA GLU A 604 -46.56 -21.56 17.15
C GLU A 604 -45.03 -21.69 17.21
N VAL A 605 -44.47 -22.14 18.34
CA VAL A 605 -43.03 -22.50 18.43
C VAL A 605 -42.67 -23.55 17.38
N GLY A 606 -43.50 -24.58 17.21
CA GLY A 606 -43.32 -25.61 16.20
C GLY A 606 -43.32 -25.07 14.77
N LYS A 607 -44.24 -24.14 14.45
CA LYS A 607 -44.31 -23.49 13.13
C LYS A 607 -43.08 -22.65 12.82
N GLU A 608 -42.61 -21.85 13.78
CA GLU A 608 -41.42 -21.00 13.62
C GLU A 608 -40.15 -21.84 13.46
N VAL A 609 -39.99 -22.84 14.33
CA VAL A 609 -38.86 -23.76 14.30
C VAL A 609 -38.82 -24.56 13.00
N LYS A 610 -39.99 -24.97 12.48
CA LYS A 610 -40.09 -25.69 11.20
C LYS A 610 -39.68 -24.85 9.99
N GLN A 611 -39.85 -23.53 10.05
CA GLN A 611 -39.44 -22.63 8.97
C GLN A 611 -37.92 -22.42 8.92
N VAL A 612 -37.23 -22.49 10.06
CA VAL A 612 -35.82 -22.04 10.20
C VAL A 612 -34.83 -23.19 10.38
N LEU A 613 -35.16 -24.21 11.19
CA LEU A 613 -34.24 -25.29 11.54
C LEU A 613 -34.43 -26.55 10.68
N PRO A 614 -33.40 -27.38 10.49
CA PRO A 614 -33.52 -28.67 9.81
C PRO A 614 -34.27 -29.72 10.65
N GLN A 615 -34.96 -30.65 9.98
CA GLN A 615 -35.56 -31.82 10.63
C GLN A 615 -34.47 -32.78 11.12
N GLY A 616 -34.60 -33.27 12.35
CA GLY A 616 -33.73 -34.30 12.91
C GLY A 616 -33.80 -35.59 12.10
N THR A 617 -32.72 -36.37 12.11
CA THR A 617 -32.61 -37.61 11.32
C THR A 617 -33.37 -38.80 11.93
N PHE A 618 -34.04 -38.61 13.08
CA PHE A 618 -34.74 -39.67 13.80
C PHE A 618 -36.24 -39.67 13.50
N ARG A 619 -36.59 -40.30 12.38
CA ARG A 619 -37.98 -40.55 11.99
C ARG A 619 -38.70 -41.34 13.10
N LYS A 620 -39.70 -40.75 13.76
CA LYS A 620 -40.70 -41.48 14.55
C LYS A 620 -41.23 -42.64 13.71
N HIS A 621 -40.94 -43.88 14.11
CA HIS A 621 -41.64 -45.05 13.59
C HIS A 621 -43.10 -44.94 14.03
N LYS A 622 -43.95 -44.32 13.19
CA LYS A 622 -45.39 -44.56 13.22
C LYS A 622 -45.58 -46.08 13.13
N ARG A 623 -46.06 -46.69 14.22
CA ARG A 623 -46.43 -48.10 14.25
C ARG A 623 -47.55 -48.33 13.23
N THR A 624 -47.18 -48.78 12.03
CA THR A 624 -48.04 -49.55 11.16
C THR A 624 -47.83 -51.01 11.49
N ASP A 625 -48.90 -51.66 11.97
CA ASP A 625 -48.94 -53.09 12.25
C ASP A 625 -48.46 -53.89 11.04
N SER A 626 -47.34 -54.58 11.18
CA SER A 626 -46.97 -55.70 10.31
C SER A 626 -45.96 -56.59 11.02
N ASN A 627 -46.38 -57.84 11.21
CA ASN A 627 -45.52 -58.95 11.63
C ASN A 627 -44.32 -59.10 10.69
N GLY A 628 -43.11 -59.21 11.22
CA GLY A 628 -41.96 -59.65 10.44
C GLY A 628 -40.59 -59.31 11.04
N SER A 629 -40.04 -60.26 11.80
CA SER A 629 -38.61 -60.59 11.96
C SER A 629 -37.56 -59.54 12.38
N ASN A 630 -37.08 -59.75 13.61
CA ASN A 630 -35.68 -59.91 14.05
C ASN A 630 -34.54 -59.23 13.25
N THR A 631 -33.79 -58.35 13.92
CA THR A 631 -32.32 -58.47 14.12
C THR A 631 -31.77 -57.42 15.12
N THR A 632 -31.35 -57.91 16.30
CA THR A 632 -30.20 -57.51 17.16
C THR A 632 -29.78 -56.02 17.20
N THR A 633 -29.82 -55.29 18.32
CA THR A 633 -28.91 -55.47 19.48
C THR A 633 -29.31 -54.54 20.65
N SER A 634 -29.39 -55.13 21.85
CA SER A 634 -29.24 -54.57 23.21
C SER A 634 -29.92 -53.25 23.63
N SER A 635 -30.94 -53.39 24.49
CA SER A 635 -30.90 -52.79 25.84
C SER A 635 -31.83 -53.57 26.78
N ARG A 636 -31.26 -54.07 27.88
CA ARG A 636 -31.94 -54.92 28.88
C ARG A 636 -32.86 -54.05 29.73
N SER A 637 -34.17 -54.16 29.53
CA SER A 637 -35.17 -53.75 30.53
C SER A 637 -35.77 -55.00 31.18
N ASN A 638 -35.49 -55.21 32.46
CA ASN A 638 -36.11 -56.23 33.30
C ASN A 638 -37.62 -55.94 33.40
N THR A 639 -38.44 -56.80 32.81
CA THR A 639 -39.89 -56.86 33.04
C THR A 639 -40.16 -57.62 34.33
N LEU A 640 -40.40 -56.90 35.43
CA LEU A 640 -40.96 -57.50 36.64
C LEU A 640 -42.47 -57.71 36.44
N HIS A 641 -42.79 -58.99 36.32
CA HIS A 641 -44.10 -59.61 36.31
C HIS A 641 -45.00 -59.08 37.44
N SER A 642 -46.11 -58.41 37.10
CA SER A 642 -47.14 -58.02 38.06
C SER A 642 -48.10 -59.18 38.27
N ASP A 643 -47.80 -60.03 39.24
CA ASP A 643 -48.71 -61.09 39.65
C ASP A 643 -49.72 -60.58 40.69
N LYS A 644 -50.95 -61.04 40.50
CA LYS A 644 -52.19 -60.54 41.08
C LYS A 644 -52.31 -61.04 42.53
N MET A 645 -52.14 -60.19 43.55
CA MET A 645 -52.60 -60.54 44.91
C MET A 645 -53.18 -59.38 45.74
N THR A 646 -54.37 -59.68 46.25
CA THR A 646 -55.24 -58.97 47.18
C THR A 646 -54.59 -58.80 48.56
N ARG A 647 -54.48 -57.56 49.10
CA ARG A 647 -54.42 -57.32 50.55
C ARG A 647 -54.61 -55.84 50.98
N SER A 648 -55.44 -55.71 52.02
CA SER A 648 -55.79 -54.64 52.99
C SER A 648 -55.37 -53.17 52.81
N ASN A 649 -56.33 -52.27 53.03
CA ASN A 649 -56.32 -50.83 52.71
C ASN A 649 -55.67 -49.85 53.72
N SER A 650 -55.08 -50.30 54.85
CA SER A 650 -54.60 -49.36 55.90
C SER A 650 -53.08 -49.19 56.01
N GLN A 651 -52.28 -50.03 55.35
CA GLN A 651 -50.80 -49.89 55.34
C GLN A 651 -50.25 -49.15 54.10
N ARG A 652 -51.11 -48.85 53.12
CA ARG A 652 -50.74 -48.29 51.79
C ARG A 652 -50.23 -46.85 51.84
N ALA A 653 -50.73 -46.02 52.75
CA ALA A 653 -50.40 -44.60 52.80
C ALA A 653 -48.96 -44.33 53.30
N ARG A 654 -48.42 -45.20 54.16
CA ARG A 654 -47.07 -45.05 54.73
C ARG A 654 -45.99 -45.71 53.86
N SER A 655 -46.33 -46.78 53.14
CA SER A 655 -45.44 -47.41 52.16
C SER A 655 -45.37 -46.64 50.84
N GLN A 656 -46.46 -46.03 50.35
CA GLN A 656 -46.45 -45.25 49.10
C GLN A 656 -45.53 -44.02 49.13
N LEU A 657 -45.39 -43.34 50.28
CA LEU A 657 -44.46 -42.21 50.42
C LEU A 657 -42.99 -42.66 50.36
N PHE A 658 -42.64 -43.78 51.01
CA PHE A 658 -41.29 -44.33 50.91
C PHE A 658 -41.00 -44.91 49.52
N GLU A 659 -41.98 -45.55 48.88
CA GLU A 659 -41.88 -46.10 47.53
C GLU A 659 -41.76 -45.00 46.45
N THR A 660 -42.44 -43.86 46.62
CA THR A 660 -42.30 -42.71 45.70
C THR A 660 -40.96 -42.00 45.83
N HIS A 661 -40.40 -41.90 47.03
CA HIS A 661 -39.05 -41.36 47.23
C HIS A 661 -37.95 -42.31 46.73
N LEU A 662 -38.10 -43.62 46.91
CA LEU A 662 -37.20 -44.63 46.33
C LEU A 662 -37.34 -44.73 44.80
N ALA A 663 -38.57 -44.66 44.26
CA ALA A 663 -38.79 -44.59 42.82
C ALA A 663 -38.25 -43.29 42.21
N LYS A 664 -38.24 -42.16 42.94
CA LYS A 664 -37.54 -40.91 42.54
C LYS A 664 -36.02 -41.08 42.51
N LEU A 665 -35.45 -41.95 43.35
CA LEU A 665 -34.01 -42.24 43.38
C LEU A 665 -33.55 -43.15 42.24
N PHE A 666 -34.43 -44.05 41.75
CA PHE A 666 -34.12 -45.03 40.69
C PHE A 666 -34.75 -44.70 39.32
N LYS A 667 -35.67 -43.74 39.23
CA LYS A 667 -36.09 -43.17 37.94
C LYS A 667 -34.96 -42.28 37.43
N GLN A 668 -34.44 -42.65 36.26
CA GLN A 668 -33.46 -41.91 35.48
C GLN A 668 -33.66 -40.40 35.66
N LYS A 669 -32.68 -39.72 36.28
CA LYS A 669 -32.68 -38.26 36.39
C LYS A 669 -32.85 -37.72 34.96
N VAL A 670 -34.01 -37.14 34.66
CA VAL A 670 -34.21 -36.47 33.38
C VAL A 670 -33.19 -35.33 33.33
N GLU A 671 -32.25 -35.43 32.40
CA GLU A 671 -31.30 -34.34 32.14
C GLU A 671 -32.09 -33.22 31.45
N ILE A 672 -32.48 -32.22 32.24
CA ILE A 672 -33.28 -31.07 31.77
C ILE A 672 -32.39 -30.07 31.02
N PHE A 673 -31.09 -30.07 31.31
CA PHE A 673 -30.11 -29.13 30.77
C PHE A 673 -29.07 -29.85 29.91
N THR A 674 -29.53 -30.64 28.94
CA THR A 674 -28.67 -31.15 27.87
C THR A 674 -28.34 -30.05 26.88
N LYS A 675 -27.16 -30.11 26.24
CA LYS A 675 -26.82 -29.20 25.15
C LYS A 675 -27.91 -29.28 24.06
N VAL A 676 -28.50 -28.14 23.72
CA VAL A 676 -29.56 -28.08 22.70
C VAL A 676 -28.93 -28.20 21.33
N GLU A 677 -29.41 -29.13 20.52
CA GLU A 677 -28.98 -29.29 19.14
C GLU A 677 -29.78 -28.37 18.22
N PHE A 678 -29.19 -27.92 17.11
CA PHE A 678 -29.86 -27.08 16.10
C PHE A 678 -30.81 -27.91 15.22
N THR A 679 -31.71 -28.66 15.83
CA THR A 679 -32.74 -29.46 15.17
C THR A 679 -34.13 -29.03 15.62
N GLN A 680 -35.12 -29.22 14.74
CA GLN A 680 -36.50 -28.84 15.06
C GLN A 680 -36.99 -29.49 16.36
N GLU A 681 -36.71 -30.77 16.49
CA GLU A 681 -37.22 -31.61 17.56
C GLU A 681 -36.51 -31.34 18.90
N SER A 682 -35.19 -31.08 18.91
CA SER A 682 -34.44 -30.75 20.13
C SER A 682 -34.90 -29.43 20.76
N VAL A 683 -35.12 -28.40 19.95
CA VAL A 683 -35.57 -27.07 20.41
C VAL A 683 -36.99 -27.12 20.96
N VAL A 684 -37.90 -27.80 20.25
CA VAL A 684 -39.29 -27.99 20.69
C VAL A 684 -39.32 -28.82 21.98
N THR A 685 -38.58 -29.93 22.03
CA THR A 685 -38.47 -30.79 23.23
C THR A 685 -37.97 -30.01 24.44
N THR A 686 -36.90 -29.23 24.28
CA THR A 686 -36.33 -28.41 25.38
C THR A 686 -37.30 -27.35 25.85
N THR A 687 -37.98 -26.67 24.93
CA THR A 687 -39.01 -25.67 25.25
C THR A 687 -40.16 -26.30 26.04
N VAL A 688 -40.63 -27.48 25.64
CA VAL A 688 -41.67 -28.22 26.38
C VAL A 688 -41.18 -28.64 27.75
N LYS A 689 -39.96 -29.19 27.87
CA LYS A 689 -39.36 -29.59 29.16
C LYS A 689 -39.32 -28.42 30.15
N LEU A 690 -38.87 -27.23 29.71
CA LEU A 690 -38.81 -26.02 30.53
C LEU A 690 -40.21 -25.48 30.89
N CYS A 691 -41.17 -25.53 29.96
CA CYS A 691 -42.56 -25.18 30.22
C CYS A 691 -43.21 -26.07 31.28
N LEU A 692 -42.99 -27.39 31.21
CA LEU A 692 -43.51 -28.35 32.19
C LEU A 692 -42.86 -28.20 33.57
N LYS A 693 -41.56 -27.89 33.62
CA LYS A 693 -40.87 -27.54 34.87
C LYS A 693 -41.42 -26.26 35.49
N SER A 694 -41.71 -25.26 34.67
CA SER A 694 -42.36 -24.03 35.12
C SER A 694 -43.76 -24.31 35.68
N LEU A 695 -44.54 -25.17 35.00
CA LEU A 695 -45.86 -25.61 35.45
C LEU A 695 -45.80 -26.35 36.79
N GLN A 696 -44.85 -27.27 36.96
CA GLN A 696 -44.59 -27.98 38.22
C GLN A 696 -44.35 -26.99 39.37
N GLU A 697 -43.50 -25.98 39.15
CA GLU A 697 -43.19 -24.98 40.17
C GLU A 697 -44.39 -24.12 40.53
N TYR A 698 -45.18 -23.67 39.54
CA TYR A 698 -46.41 -22.92 39.82
C TYR A 698 -47.43 -23.75 40.62
N VAL A 699 -47.56 -25.05 40.35
CA VAL A 699 -48.39 -25.97 41.14
C VAL A 699 -47.87 -26.10 42.57
N ARG A 700 -46.55 -26.25 42.75
CA ARG A 700 -45.90 -26.37 44.07
C ARG A 700 -46.18 -25.17 44.98
N LEU A 701 -46.32 -23.98 44.40
CA LEU A 701 -46.58 -22.73 45.13
C LEU A 701 -48.04 -22.57 45.59
N GLN A 702 -48.98 -23.40 45.12
CA GLN A 702 -50.40 -23.31 45.48
C GLN A 702 -50.78 -24.31 46.57
N THR A 703 -52.01 -24.20 47.06
CA THR A 703 -52.67 -25.18 47.95
C THR A 703 -54.03 -25.52 47.35
N PHE A 704 -54.31 -26.81 47.20
CA PHE A 704 -55.50 -27.30 46.49
C PHE A 704 -56.50 -27.95 47.44
N ASN A 705 -57.79 -27.83 47.13
CA ASN A 705 -58.81 -28.76 47.63
C ASN A 705 -58.95 -29.97 46.69
N ARG A 706 -59.77 -30.95 47.07
CA ARG A 706 -60.03 -32.17 46.27
C ARG A 706 -60.37 -31.86 44.82
N SER A 707 -61.32 -30.95 44.57
CA SER A 707 -61.77 -30.60 43.22
C SER A 707 -60.71 -29.86 42.40
N GLY A 708 -59.88 -29.03 43.04
CA GLY A 708 -58.76 -28.34 42.42
C GLY A 708 -57.67 -29.32 41.97
N PHE A 709 -57.35 -30.31 42.81
CA PHE A 709 -56.46 -31.42 42.43
C PHE A 709 -57.01 -32.22 41.25
N GLN A 710 -58.29 -32.56 41.26
CA GLN A 710 -58.95 -33.28 40.16
C GLN A 710 -58.95 -32.48 38.84
N GLN A 711 -59.05 -31.15 38.89
CA GLN A 711 -58.92 -30.30 37.70
C GLN A 711 -57.50 -30.35 37.12
N ILE A 712 -56.46 -30.24 37.96
CA ILE A 712 -55.07 -30.40 37.50
C ILE A 712 -54.85 -31.80 36.93
N GLN A 713 -55.40 -32.83 37.56
CA GLN A 713 -55.35 -34.21 37.05
C GLN A 713 -55.98 -34.31 35.65
N LEU A 714 -57.16 -33.71 35.44
CA LEU A 714 -57.84 -33.68 34.14
C LEU A 714 -57.01 -32.93 33.07
N ASP A 715 -56.50 -31.75 33.41
CA ASP A 715 -55.77 -30.90 32.48
C ASP A 715 -54.44 -31.55 32.03
N ILE A 716 -53.70 -32.16 32.96
CA ILE A 716 -52.43 -32.85 32.67
C ILE A 716 -52.64 -34.15 31.87
N GLN A 717 -53.70 -34.91 32.17
CA GLN A 717 -54.00 -36.13 31.43
C GLN A 717 -54.43 -35.82 29.99
N PHE A 718 -55.13 -34.70 29.76
CA PHE A 718 -55.40 -34.23 28.41
C PHE A 718 -54.12 -33.81 27.67
N LEU A 719 -53.19 -33.11 28.33
CA LEU A 719 -51.91 -32.67 27.74
C LEU A 719 -51.00 -33.84 27.33
N LYS A 720 -51.17 -35.02 27.92
CA LYS A 720 -50.29 -36.18 27.70
C LYS A 720 -50.22 -36.63 26.24
N ALA A 721 -51.35 -36.75 25.55
CA ALA A 721 -51.35 -37.21 24.16
C ALA A 721 -50.77 -36.17 23.18
N PRO A 722 -51.21 -34.89 23.19
CA PRO A 722 -50.64 -33.86 22.31
C PRO A 722 -49.14 -33.66 22.49
N LEU A 723 -48.63 -33.64 23.73
CA LEU A 723 -47.20 -33.40 23.97
C LEU A 723 -46.32 -34.58 23.51
N LYS A 724 -46.81 -35.82 23.58
CA LYS A 724 -46.11 -36.99 23.02
C LYS A 724 -46.02 -36.96 21.50
N GLU A 725 -47.03 -36.42 20.83
CA GLU A 725 -46.99 -36.27 19.37
C GLU A 725 -45.95 -35.22 18.96
N THR A 726 -45.79 -34.15 19.76
CA THR A 726 -44.89 -33.03 19.49
C THR A 726 -43.41 -33.28 19.82
N VAL A 727 -43.11 -34.10 20.83
CA VAL A 727 -41.75 -34.27 21.40
C VAL A 727 -41.13 -35.63 21.04
N GLU A 728 -39.80 -35.71 20.92
CA GLU A 728 -39.07 -36.99 20.72
C GLU A 728 -39.04 -37.87 21.97
N ASP A 729 -38.68 -37.29 23.12
CA ASP A 729 -38.44 -37.99 24.38
C ASP A 729 -39.77 -38.19 25.17
N GLU A 730 -40.60 -39.12 24.69
CA GLU A 730 -41.89 -39.43 25.32
C GLU A 730 -41.77 -39.82 26.79
N ALA A 731 -40.68 -40.52 27.16
CA ALA A 731 -40.44 -40.98 28.52
C ALA A 731 -40.16 -39.81 29.48
N ALA A 732 -39.37 -38.82 29.08
CA ALA A 732 -39.16 -37.62 29.88
C ALA A 732 -40.42 -36.77 30.01
N ILE A 733 -41.24 -36.68 28.96
CA ILE A 733 -42.52 -35.95 29.05
C ILE A 733 -43.48 -36.66 30.01
N ASP A 734 -43.60 -37.98 29.93
CA ASP A 734 -44.39 -38.77 30.89
C ASP A 734 -43.92 -38.54 32.32
N PHE A 735 -42.60 -38.57 32.53
CA PHE A 735 -42.01 -38.31 33.84
C PHE A 735 -42.33 -36.90 34.36
N LEU A 736 -42.18 -35.87 33.53
CA LEU A 736 -42.43 -34.48 33.90
C LEU A 736 -43.91 -34.22 34.20
N LEU A 737 -44.83 -34.81 33.43
CA LEU A 737 -46.26 -34.72 33.68
C LEU A 737 -46.64 -35.44 34.98
N ASP A 738 -46.07 -36.62 35.24
CA ASP A 738 -46.24 -37.34 36.50
C ASP A 738 -45.73 -36.50 37.68
N GLU A 739 -44.59 -35.81 37.54
CA GLU A 739 -44.06 -34.91 38.58
C GLU A 739 -45.01 -33.75 38.90
N VAL A 740 -45.73 -33.21 37.90
CA VAL A 740 -46.75 -32.17 38.13
C VAL A 740 -47.92 -32.73 38.95
N ILE A 741 -48.40 -33.94 38.64
CA ILE A 741 -49.47 -34.59 39.41
C ILE A 741 -49.04 -34.87 40.84
N VAL A 742 -47.80 -35.35 41.04
CA VAL A 742 -47.23 -35.59 42.37
C VAL A 742 -47.09 -34.27 43.14
N ALA A 743 -46.62 -33.19 42.50
CA ALA A 743 -46.56 -31.88 43.13
C ALA A 743 -47.96 -31.37 43.52
N ALA A 744 -48.99 -31.63 42.71
CA ALA A 744 -50.36 -31.26 43.03
C ALA A 744 -50.93 -32.08 44.20
N SER A 745 -50.60 -33.37 44.30
CA SER A 745 -51.07 -34.23 45.39
C SER A 745 -50.42 -33.88 46.72
N GLU A 746 -49.11 -33.59 46.74
CA GLU A 746 -48.37 -33.12 47.92
C GLU A 746 -48.91 -31.79 48.48
N ARG A 747 -49.59 -30.99 47.64
CA ARG A 747 -50.14 -29.67 48.00
C ARG A 747 -51.66 -29.67 48.19
N CYS A 748 -52.31 -30.83 48.09
CA CYS A 748 -53.76 -30.96 48.24
C CYS A 748 -54.15 -31.33 49.68
N LEU A 749 -55.23 -30.73 50.18
CA LEU A 749 -55.76 -31.00 51.53
C LEU A 749 -56.42 -32.38 51.67
N ASP A 750 -57.00 -32.90 50.59
CA ASP A 750 -57.66 -34.20 50.52
C ASP A 750 -57.45 -34.84 49.13
N VAL A 751 -56.49 -35.77 49.07
CA VAL A 751 -56.04 -36.37 47.81
C VAL A 751 -56.96 -37.53 47.45
N ILE A 752 -57.99 -37.24 46.66
CA ILE A 752 -58.85 -38.26 46.05
C ILE A 752 -58.84 -38.07 44.53
N PRO A 753 -58.15 -38.94 43.77
CA PRO A 753 -58.10 -38.84 42.32
C PRO A 753 -59.48 -39.07 41.69
N LEU A 754 -59.68 -38.48 40.52
CA LEU A 754 -60.86 -38.74 39.70
C LEU A 754 -60.80 -40.15 39.13
N GLU A 755 -61.94 -40.84 39.06
CA GLU A 755 -61.99 -42.20 38.51
C GLU A 755 -61.63 -42.19 37.01
N PRO A 756 -60.81 -43.14 36.52
CA PRO A 756 -60.40 -43.21 35.12
C PRO A 756 -61.54 -43.13 34.09
N PRO A 757 -62.70 -43.80 34.28
CA PRO A 757 -63.80 -43.73 33.31
C PRO A 757 -64.41 -42.33 33.17
N ILE A 758 -64.44 -41.55 34.26
CA ILE A 758 -64.97 -40.19 34.26
C ILE A 758 -63.97 -39.26 33.55
N LEU A 759 -62.69 -39.44 33.85
CA LEU A 759 -61.59 -38.73 33.19
C LEU A 759 -61.62 -38.93 31.67
N ASP A 760 -61.70 -40.18 31.22
CA ASP A 760 -61.74 -40.53 29.79
C ASP A 760 -62.97 -39.92 29.11
N LYS A 761 -64.13 -39.94 29.77
CA LYS A 761 -65.36 -39.33 29.25
C LYS A 761 -65.22 -37.82 29.04
N LEU A 762 -64.62 -37.11 30.00
CA LEU A 762 -64.40 -35.65 29.91
C LEU A 762 -63.37 -35.29 28.83
N ILE A 763 -62.30 -36.07 28.70
CA ILE A 763 -61.29 -35.91 27.66
C ILE A 763 -61.90 -36.14 26.27
N GLN A 764 -62.65 -37.23 26.08
CA GLN A 764 -63.33 -37.52 24.81
C GLN A 764 -64.34 -36.43 24.44
N ALA A 765 -65.09 -35.90 25.41
CA ALA A 765 -66.01 -34.79 25.18
C ALA A 765 -65.29 -33.52 24.70
N LYS A 766 -64.10 -33.21 25.24
CA LYS A 766 -63.28 -32.08 24.80
C LYS A 766 -62.69 -32.31 23.40
N LEU A 767 -62.22 -33.52 23.10
CA LEU A 767 -61.70 -33.88 21.77
C LEU A 767 -62.80 -33.80 20.70
N ALA A 768 -64.02 -34.26 21.00
CA ALA A 768 -65.17 -34.14 20.10
C ALA A 768 -65.51 -32.67 19.79
N LYS A 769 -65.61 -31.81 20.82
CA LYS A 769 -65.82 -30.36 20.65
C LYS A 769 -64.73 -29.70 19.81
N SER A 770 -63.47 -30.09 20.00
CA SER A 770 -62.34 -29.51 19.26
C SER A 770 -62.35 -29.90 17.78
N LYS A 771 -62.77 -31.14 17.46
CA LYS A 771 -62.94 -31.60 16.07
C LYS A 771 -64.09 -30.90 15.35
N GLU A 772 -65.22 -30.67 16.03
CA GLU A 772 -66.34 -29.90 15.47
C GLU A 772 -65.96 -28.43 15.21
N HIS A 773 -65.18 -27.82 16.11
CA HIS A 773 -64.70 -26.45 15.94
C HIS A 773 -63.73 -26.31 14.76
N ASN A 774 -62.81 -27.26 14.58
CA ASN A 774 -61.89 -27.26 13.43
C ASN A 774 -62.60 -27.53 12.10
N ASN A 775 -63.62 -28.39 12.06
CA ASN A 775 -64.42 -28.63 10.85
C ASN A 775 -65.26 -27.41 10.45
N ASN A 776 -65.80 -26.66 11.41
CA ASN A 776 -66.55 -25.43 11.13
C ASN A 776 -65.63 -24.29 10.64
N ASN A 777 -64.41 -24.18 11.15
CA ASN A 777 -63.45 -23.19 10.66
C ASN A 777 -62.97 -23.50 9.22
N ASN A 778 -62.73 -24.78 8.90
CA ASN A 778 -62.34 -25.18 7.53
C ASN A 778 -63.47 -24.98 6.50
N ASN A 779 -64.73 -25.14 6.88
CA ASN A 779 -65.87 -24.90 5.98
C ASN A 779 -66.13 -23.41 5.71
N ASN A 780 -65.75 -22.52 6.63
CA ASN A 780 -65.86 -21.06 6.43
C ASN A 780 -64.74 -20.50 5.54
N THR A 781 -63.55 -21.12 5.52
CA THR A 781 -62.44 -20.72 4.61
C THR A 781 -62.61 -21.16 3.16
N VAL A 782 -63.50 -22.12 2.86
CA VAL A 782 -63.80 -22.56 1.48
C VAL A 782 -64.97 -21.77 0.88
N SER A 783 -65.67 -20.96 1.69
CA SER A 783 -66.85 -20.19 1.27
C SER A 783 -66.61 -18.67 1.22
N SER A 784 -65.34 -18.21 1.19
CA SER A 784 -64.96 -16.79 1.04
C SER A 784 -63.93 -16.60 -0.05
#